data_AF-A0A8H3UKP6-F1
#
_entry.id   AF-A0A8H3UKP6-F1
#
_cell.length_a   1.000
_cell.length_b   1.000
_cell.length_c   1.000
_cell.angle_alpha   90.00
_cell.angle_beta   90.00
_cell.angle_gamma   90.00
#
_symmetry.space_group_name_H-M   'P 1'
#
loop_
_entity.id
_entity.type
_entity.pdbx_description
1 polymer ?
#
loop_
_entity_poly.entity_id
_entity_poly.type
_entity_poly.pdbx_seq_one_letter_code
_entity_poly.pdbx_strand_id
1 'polypeptide(L)'
;MSTLYSFLTNSIFTIVAQPQPPADHPPIDWNNWSPPGEGDVRSPCPCINALANHNILPHNGKDITKEMAITALKSAVNLGASTANVFAMGGIGSNPEPNAQSFDLNHVAKHSFIEHDVSLTRQDIALGSNCDFDEEVWKGVWHVYVNEVPIGGDKVTSWHSASKARWQRLLKSKKAHEEAGKEWHYGIKEVVLSYGESALLLNVLGKDGIAPLEWIRVLIEEERLPHREGWRPPTSEISQIMMNKAIFNLIAANEHKAEEARIAGLGTLQIMREVDVEKAATINVQETKAPQEHSVSTKADSTSNDKPNRVDTWYLWEIGGIIGSAACICAIIGLLASLNGKKLPVWGATTPEKIVGGTSIPSKTVNVTLNSVISWISTVGKIAILIPITKGLGQLKWVWFAEKERQLADLETFDGATRGLTGSAKLLWKLRGRQFAVIGAIAMILALGFDPFIQNLVHYDTVYMPDPDRPSSIVTANEFDIPEPFGQLGSNAKGRIQSGMYSVSSSLRVPTYSCDTGNCTWIGYNTLGVGVHCADLTSDLVRTCSNDTALQNSVMGAPCNYRLPNGMNLGSDDGHNVFAVNLSRTSIKYSNYSNPLTLVQTIGAFNNEYINASAQVLAAECVLFPAIKKLNSSVGQWYLDNVDPNALVSTSTFTGDYYVEQEISMYDNYTYTSALDDRASAGYHLSSEKHPGINGQTTYSMSNKVVIGVQRYMKTLFQGFVRGNGPSNFTYVAEENAGGSSDALQFLVDPSAGGNCRDSTFFGEFNGSTSVQCTMESISIALTLWMRDSQMTAMVPGDQAAMLNATTGNTIAPITQVNVTWWWISLPIVIWLCSVVMLIGTAYKTKKAHLYNWRTSPLAMAFMQLGREEKQAFTGHGLTEDGLIRRAELMKVQLKVQDGEDILMKKSA
;
A
#
# COMPACT_ATOMS: atom_id res chain seq x y z
N MET A 1 69.99 -15.76 26.77
CA MET A 1 69.18 -14.79 27.54
C MET A 1 68.94 -13.58 26.65
N SER A 2 68.19 -13.76 25.55
CA SER A 2 67.99 -12.73 24.51
C SER A 2 66.84 -13.08 23.54
N THR A 3 65.72 -13.53 24.08
CA THR A 3 64.49 -13.82 23.29
C THR A 3 63.24 -13.60 24.15
N LEU A 4 63.13 -12.44 24.81
CA LEU A 4 61.90 -12.09 25.54
C LEU A 4 61.59 -10.57 25.65
N TYR A 5 62.19 -9.71 24.82
CA TYR A 5 61.98 -8.25 24.90
C TYR A 5 61.44 -7.59 23.61
N SER A 6 61.05 -8.34 22.58
CA SER A 6 60.52 -7.75 21.32
C SER A 6 58.99 -7.79 21.18
N PHE A 7 58.23 -8.12 22.23
CA PHE A 7 56.78 -8.33 22.13
C PHE A 7 55.91 -7.26 22.82
N LEU A 8 56.48 -6.13 23.29
CA LEU A 8 55.72 -5.15 24.08
C LEU A 8 55.75 -3.69 23.59
N THR A 9 56.11 -3.38 22.33
CA THR A 9 56.11 -1.96 21.87
C THR A 9 55.55 -1.70 20.47
N ASN A 10 54.66 -2.54 19.92
CA ASN A 10 53.92 -2.22 18.69
C ASN A 10 52.41 -2.43 18.87
N SER A 11 51.75 -1.50 19.56
CA SER A 11 50.28 -1.39 19.55
C SER A 11 49.87 0.06 19.71
N ILE A 12 50.21 0.90 18.73
CA ILE A 12 49.67 2.26 18.60
C ILE A 12 49.38 2.51 17.11
N PHE A 13 48.10 2.81 16.84
CA PHE A 13 47.46 3.12 15.55
C PHE A 13 47.33 2.00 14.52
N THR A 14 46.38 1.08 14.76
CA THR A 14 45.58 0.55 13.65
C THR A 14 44.77 1.71 13.08
N ILE A 15 45.16 2.21 11.91
CA ILE A 15 44.28 3.05 11.08
C ILE A 15 43.07 2.17 10.76
N VAL A 16 41.94 2.42 11.44
CA VAL A 16 40.66 1.84 11.05
C VAL A 16 40.38 2.35 9.64
N ALA A 17 40.47 1.45 8.65
CA ALA A 17 40.07 1.78 7.30
C ALA A 17 38.63 2.32 7.34
N GLN A 18 38.43 3.58 6.96
CA GLN A 18 37.11 4.18 6.94
C GLN A 18 36.22 3.38 5.98
N PRO A 19 34.97 3.04 6.38
CA PRO A 19 34.05 2.31 5.53
C PRO A 19 33.85 3.09 4.22
N GLN A 20 34.14 2.44 3.10
CA GLN A 20 33.85 2.99 1.78
C GLN A 20 32.35 2.86 1.51
N PRO A 21 31.71 3.83 0.82
CA PRO A 21 30.32 3.68 0.42
C PRO A 21 30.12 2.42 -0.45
N PRO A 22 28.89 1.89 -0.55
CA PRO A 22 28.57 0.79 -1.46
C PRO A 22 29.09 1.07 -2.89
N ALA A 23 29.55 0.03 -3.59
CA ALA A 23 30.18 0.17 -4.92
C ALA A 23 29.23 0.75 -6.00
N ASP A 24 27.93 0.66 -5.76
CA ASP A 24 26.81 1.13 -6.56
C ASP A 24 26.25 2.50 -6.10
N HIS A 25 26.86 3.12 -5.08
CA HIS A 25 26.42 4.40 -4.55
C HIS A 25 26.76 5.54 -5.51
N PRO A 26 25.78 6.40 -5.88
CA PRO A 26 26.03 7.50 -6.81
C PRO A 26 27.03 8.51 -6.23
N PRO A 27 27.85 9.17 -7.08
CA PRO A 27 28.75 10.22 -6.63
C PRO A 27 27.95 11.45 -6.21
N ILE A 28 27.97 11.76 -4.92
CA ILE A 28 27.37 12.97 -4.34
C ILE A 28 28.49 13.94 -3.98
N ASP A 29 28.35 15.21 -4.40
CA ASP A 29 29.25 16.28 -3.97
C ASP A 29 28.85 16.79 -2.59
N TRP A 30 29.41 16.17 -1.55
CA TRP A 30 29.19 16.55 -0.16
C TRP A 30 29.76 17.94 0.23
N ASN A 31 30.50 18.61 -0.66
CA ASN A 31 30.96 19.97 -0.43
C ASN A 31 29.94 21.02 -0.87
N ASN A 32 28.92 20.64 -1.64
CA ASN A 32 27.87 21.52 -2.12
C ASN A 32 26.77 21.78 -1.06
N TRP A 33 27.21 22.11 0.15
CA TRP A 33 26.33 22.46 1.27
C TRP A 33 26.26 23.98 1.45
N SER A 34 25.04 24.50 1.59
CA SER A 34 24.76 25.85 2.06
C SER A 34 23.59 25.84 3.05
N PRO A 35 23.56 26.79 4.01
CA PRO A 35 22.38 26.98 4.86
C PRO A 35 21.18 27.47 4.02
N PRO A 36 19.93 27.27 4.49
CA PRO A 36 18.75 27.79 3.81
C PRO A 36 18.81 29.32 3.67
N GLY A 37 18.46 29.82 2.47
CA GLY A 37 18.36 31.25 2.17
C GLY A 37 16.97 31.83 2.45
N GLU A 38 16.82 33.12 2.14
CA GLU A 38 15.53 33.81 2.26
C GLU A 38 14.51 33.23 1.26
N GLY A 39 13.37 32.74 1.76
CA GLY A 39 12.30 32.15 0.95
C GLY A 39 12.35 30.63 0.79
N ASP A 40 13.44 30.00 1.25
CA ASP A 40 13.57 28.55 1.35
C ASP A 40 12.77 28.03 2.54
N VAL A 41 12.17 26.85 2.39
CA VAL A 41 11.40 26.20 3.45
C VAL A 41 12.09 24.93 3.93
N ARG A 42 11.93 24.62 5.22
CA ARG A 42 12.48 23.43 5.87
C ARG A 42 11.39 22.74 6.69
N SER A 43 11.69 21.52 7.13
CA SER A 43 10.79 20.61 7.85
C SER A 43 11.22 20.46 9.32
N PRO A 44 10.42 19.80 10.17
CA PRO A 44 10.89 19.34 11.49
C PRO A 44 11.95 18.22 11.41
N CYS A 45 12.21 17.63 10.24
CA CYS A 45 13.13 16.52 10.08
C CYS A 45 14.55 17.00 9.69
N PRO A 46 15.57 16.83 10.57
CA PRO A 46 16.92 17.31 10.30
C PRO A 46 17.59 16.58 9.13
N CYS A 47 17.25 15.30 8.91
CA CYS A 47 17.85 14.51 7.83
C CYS A 47 17.43 15.03 6.45
N ILE A 48 16.13 15.25 6.20
CA ILE A 48 15.67 15.71 4.88
C ILE A 48 16.03 17.18 4.64
N ASN A 49 16.09 18.00 5.70
CA ASN A 49 16.62 19.35 5.64
C ASN A 49 18.09 19.35 5.20
N ALA A 50 18.90 18.43 5.73
CA ALA A 50 20.27 18.25 5.30
C ALA A 50 20.38 17.86 3.82
N LEU A 51 19.47 17.04 3.29
CA LEU A 51 19.45 16.71 1.86
C LEU A 51 19.14 17.93 0.99
N ALA A 52 18.23 18.80 1.41
CA ALA A 52 17.98 20.07 0.71
C ALA A 52 19.19 21.01 0.82
N ASN A 53 19.80 21.14 2.00
CA ASN A 53 20.99 21.97 2.23
C ASN A 53 22.21 21.51 1.39
N HIS A 54 22.32 20.21 1.13
CA HIS A 54 23.34 19.60 0.25
C HIS A 54 22.98 19.62 -1.24
N ASN A 55 21.88 20.27 -1.64
CA ASN A 55 21.37 20.29 -3.03
C ASN A 55 21.06 18.90 -3.61
N ILE A 56 20.82 17.90 -2.75
CA ILE A 56 20.40 16.54 -3.15
C ILE A 56 18.89 16.54 -3.42
N LEU A 57 18.14 17.30 -2.62
CA LEU A 57 16.78 17.72 -2.90
C LEU A 57 16.79 19.20 -3.37
N PRO A 58 15.70 19.70 -3.99
CA PRO A 58 15.57 21.12 -4.28
C PRO A 58 15.92 21.97 -3.05
N HIS A 59 16.91 22.86 -3.20
CA HIS A 59 17.44 23.63 -2.08
C HIS A 59 16.40 24.54 -1.43
N ASN A 60 15.45 25.02 -2.24
CA ASN A 60 14.32 25.81 -1.77
C ASN A 60 13.33 25.02 -0.89
N GLY A 61 13.45 23.69 -0.86
CA GLY A 61 12.58 22.80 -0.09
C GLY A 61 11.16 22.67 -0.65
N LYS A 62 10.93 23.02 -1.92
CA LYS A 62 9.60 23.04 -2.55
C LYS A 62 9.47 22.02 -3.68
N ASP A 63 8.23 21.67 -4.01
CA ASP A 63 7.88 20.79 -5.14
C ASP A 63 8.57 19.41 -5.11
N ILE A 64 8.76 18.85 -3.91
CA ILE A 64 9.42 17.56 -3.75
C ILE A 64 8.43 16.45 -4.06
N THR A 65 8.66 15.73 -5.16
CA THR A 65 7.86 14.56 -5.52
C THR A 65 8.24 13.34 -4.69
N LYS A 66 7.34 12.36 -4.65
CA LYS A 66 7.57 11.07 -4.01
C LYS A 66 8.86 10.38 -4.51
N GLU A 67 9.07 10.37 -5.83
CA GLU A 67 10.23 9.73 -6.45
C GLU A 67 11.53 10.44 -6.09
N MET A 68 11.52 11.78 -6.07
CA MET A 68 12.67 12.57 -5.65
C MET A 68 13.06 12.25 -4.20
N ALA A 69 12.08 12.20 -3.28
CA ALA A 69 12.33 11.87 -1.89
C ALA A 69 12.88 10.45 -1.70
N ILE A 70 12.28 9.44 -2.36
CA ILE A 70 12.75 8.05 -2.28
C ILE A 70 14.18 7.93 -2.83
N THR A 71 14.43 8.54 -3.99
CA THR A 71 15.74 8.52 -4.63
C THR A 71 16.79 9.17 -3.75
N ALA A 72 16.53 10.38 -3.23
CA ALA A 72 17.45 11.11 -2.36
C ALA A 72 17.77 10.36 -1.06
N LEU A 73 16.76 9.78 -0.40
CA LEU A 73 16.97 9.01 0.85
C LEU A 73 17.75 7.72 0.59
N LYS A 74 17.46 7.03 -0.51
CA LYS A 74 18.21 5.82 -0.89
C LYS A 74 19.64 6.18 -1.28
N SER A 75 19.84 7.23 -2.07
CA SER A 75 21.13 7.61 -2.61
C SER A 75 22.04 8.32 -1.63
N ALA A 76 21.52 8.99 -0.59
CA ALA A 76 22.35 9.77 0.33
C ALA A 76 22.64 9.04 1.65
N VAL A 77 21.68 8.29 2.17
CA VAL A 77 21.77 7.64 3.49
C VAL A 77 21.48 6.14 3.44
N ASN A 78 21.41 5.55 2.24
CA ASN A 78 21.16 4.12 2.01
C ASN A 78 19.90 3.58 2.73
N LEU A 79 18.85 4.39 2.78
CA LEU A 79 17.56 3.98 3.32
C LEU A 79 16.84 3.07 2.32
N GLY A 80 16.40 1.88 2.76
CA GLY A 80 15.74 0.93 1.86
C GLY A 80 14.49 1.50 1.21
N ALA A 81 14.24 1.17 -0.06
CA ALA A 81 13.18 1.79 -0.86
C ALA A 81 11.78 1.69 -0.21
N SER A 82 11.48 0.57 0.45
CA SER A 82 10.22 0.39 1.19
C SER A 82 10.08 1.37 2.37
N THR A 83 11.16 1.59 3.12
CA THR A 83 11.17 2.51 4.27
C THR A 83 11.18 3.97 3.80
N ALA A 84 11.96 4.28 2.75
CA ALA A 84 11.95 5.61 2.12
C ALA A 84 10.56 5.97 1.55
N ASN A 85 9.85 5.01 0.98
CA ASN A 85 8.48 5.19 0.47
C ASN A 85 7.48 5.58 1.59
N VAL A 86 7.64 5.07 2.81
CA VAL A 86 6.79 5.47 3.94
C VAL A 86 6.98 6.96 4.26
N PHE A 87 8.22 7.43 4.32
CA PHE A 87 8.50 8.86 4.56
C PHE A 87 8.04 9.75 3.41
N ALA A 88 8.25 9.32 2.16
CA ALA A 88 7.80 10.06 0.98
C ALA A 88 6.27 10.18 0.91
N MET A 89 5.55 9.09 1.16
CA MET A 89 4.07 9.12 1.26
C MET A 89 3.59 9.99 2.42
N GLY A 90 4.34 10.00 3.53
CA GLY A 90 4.10 10.92 4.63
C GLY A 90 4.26 12.39 4.24
N GLY A 91 5.31 12.72 3.49
CA GLY A 91 5.50 14.08 2.95
C GLY A 91 4.33 14.51 2.08
N ILE A 92 3.93 13.67 1.12
CA ILE A 92 2.77 13.91 0.26
C ILE A 92 1.47 14.09 1.06
N GLY A 93 1.21 13.21 2.03
CA GLY A 93 0.01 13.28 2.88
C GLY A 93 -0.01 14.49 3.84
N SER A 94 1.14 15.14 4.04
CA SER A 94 1.24 16.37 4.82
C SER A 94 0.83 17.61 4.01
N ASN A 95 0.81 17.53 2.67
CA ASN A 95 0.36 18.62 1.83
C ASN A 95 -1.13 18.93 2.13
N PRO A 96 -1.49 20.21 2.36
CA PRO A 96 -2.89 20.60 2.57
C PRO A 96 -3.78 20.41 1.33
N GLU A 97 -3.20 20.40 0.12
CA GLU A 97 -3.95 20.23 -1.13
C GLU A 97 -4.35 18.75 -1.36
N PRO A 98 -5.64 18.47 -1.65
CA PRO A 98 -6.09 17.11 -1.95
C PRO A 98 -5.49 16.60 -3.26
N ASN A 99 -5.08 15.32 -3.29
CA ASN A 99 -4.44 14.65 -4.44
C ASN A 99 -3.09 15.24 -4.89
N ALA A 100 -2.41 15.99 -4.02
CA ALA A 100 -1.08 16.53 -4.30
C ALA A 100 -0.08 15.44 -4.70
N GLN A 101 0.75 15.74 -5.71
CA GLN A 101 1.81 14.84 -6.22
C GLN A 101 3.21 15.24 -5.74
N SER A 102 3.31 16.38 -5.05
CA SER A 102 4.51 16.92 -4.44
C SER A 102 4.19 17.50 -3.06
N PHE A 103 5.23 17.78 -2.27
CA PHE A 103 5.11 18.51 -1.02
C PHE A 103 6.27 19.47 -0.83
N ASP A 104 6.02 20.53 -0.08
CA ASP A 104 7.06 21.43 0.42
C ASP A 104 7.47 20.96 1.82
N LEU A 105 8.73 21.15 2.19
CA LEU A 105 9.29 20.63 3.44
C LEU A 105 8.55 21.15 4.69
N ASN A 106 8.06 22.39 4.67
CA ASN A 106 7.27 22.95 5.77
C ASN A 106 5.88 22.31 5.92
N HIS A 107 5.32 21.66 4.88
CA HIS A 107 4.07 20.91 5.03
C HIS A 107 4.20 19.78 6.06
N VAL A 108 5.38 19.19 6.19
CA VAL A 108 5.66 18.10 7.14
C VAL A 108 5.47 18.53 8.60
N ALA A 109 5.48 19.83 8.89
CA ALA A 109 5.17 20.40 10.22
C ALA A 109 3.67 20.32 10.58
N LYS A 110 2.82 19.70 9.75
CA LYS A 110 1.41 19.43 10.06
C LYS A 110 1.30 18.60 11.32
N HIS A 111 0.84 19.26 12.39
CA HIS A 111 0.77 18.67 13.71
C HIS A 111 -0.16 17.46 13.77
N SER A 112 0.21 16.50 14.62
CA SER A 112 -0.55 15.27 14.86
C SER A 112 -0.70 14.36 13.62
N PHE A 113 0.10 14.56 12.57
CA PHE A 113 0.24 13.64 11.45
C PHE A 113 1.55 12.84 11.58
N ILE A 114 2.65 13.37 11.04
CA ILE A 114 4.02 12.87 11.25
C ILE A 114 4.69 13.66 12.36
N GLU A 115 4.64 14.99 12.29
CA GLU A 115 5.08 15.85 13.38
C GLU A 115 4.26 15.56 14.64
N HIS A 116 4.96 15.51 15.77
CA HIS A 116 4.41 15.13 17.05
C HIS A 116 5.13 15.78 18.24
N ASP A 117 4.40 15.90 19.36
CA ASP A 117 4.94 16.36 20.64
C ASP A 117 6.07 15.44 21.13
N VAL A 118 6.92 15.95 22.04
CA VAL A 118 8.08 15.25 22.60
C VAL A 118 9.21 15.06 21.58
N SER A 119 9.30 15.96 20.60
CA SER A 119 10.40 16.00 19.62
C SER A 119 11.76 16.25 20.30
N LEU A 120 12.83 15.60 19.84
CA LEU A 120 14.16 15.71 20.48
C LEU A 120 14.79 17.11 20.37
N THR A 121 14.39 17.91 19.38
CA THR A 121 15.09 19.17 19.04
C THR A 121 14.13 20.32 18.68
N ARG A 122 12.82 20.09 18.72
CA ARG A 122 11.75 21.05 18.37
C ARG A 122 10.85 21.25 19.58
N GLN A 123 10.19 22.41 19.67
CA GLN A 123 9.13 22.61 20.67
C GLN A 123 7.87 21.84 20.28
N ASP A 124 7.04 21.58 21.27
CA ASP A 124 5.70 21.04 21.04
C ASP A 124 4.81 22.18 20.52
N ILE A 125 3.89 21.93 19.57
CA ILE A 125 3.18 23.01 18.85
C ILE A 125 2.40 23.93 19.80
N ALA A 126 1.90 23.40 20.91
CA ALA A 126 1.19 24.19 21.90
C ALA A 126 2.13 25.15 22.64
N LEU A 127 3.43 24.85 22.74
CA LEU A 127 4.43 25.62 23.47
C LEU A 127 5.24 26.59 22.58
N GLY A 128 5.46 26.26 21.31
CA GLY A 128 6.28 27.06 20.40
C GLY A 128 6.29 26.54 18.96
N SER A 129 7.37 26.83 18.22
CA SER A 129 7.54 26.32 16.85
C SER A 129 7.84 24.82 16.87
N ASN A 130 6.97 24.05 16.20
CA ASN A 130 7.12 22.60 16.03
C ASN A 130 7.97 22.22 14.80
N CYS A 131 8.47 23.21 14.05
CA CYS A 131 9.25 23.01 12.84
C CYS A 131 10.71 23.40 13.05
N ASP A 132 10.94 24.57 13.64
CA ASP A 132 12.28 25.16 13.75
C ASP A 132 13.11 24.49 14.83
N PHE A 133 14.42 24.40 14.61
CA PHE A 133 15.36 23.91 15.62
C PHE A 133 15.33 24.80 16.88
N ASP A 134 15.13 24.18 18.04
CA ASP A 134 15.12 24.86 19.35
C ASP A 134 16.36 24.47 20.16
N GLU A 135 17.22 25.46 20.41
CA GLU A 135 18.50 25.28 21.10
C GLU A 135 18.33 24.82 22.55
N GLU A 136 17.31 25.29 23.28
CA GLU A 136 17.13 24.96 24.69
C GLU A 136 16.57 23.54 24.88
N VAL A 137 15.63 23.11 24.01
CA VAL A 137 15.19 21.71 23.94
C VAL A 137 16.38 20.81 23.64
N TRP A 138 17.16 21.15 22.60
CA TRP A 138 18.31 20.34 22.19
C TRP A 138 19.38 20.27 23.28
N LYS A 139 19.73 21.39 23.91
CA LYS A 139 20.70 21.47 25.01
C LYS A 139 20.34 20.54 26.16
N GLY A 140 19.06 20.41 26.47
CA GLY A 140 18.55 19.46 27.45
C GLY A 140 18.80 17.99 27.07
N VAL A 141 18.60 17.64 25.81
CA VAL A 141 18.82 16.29 25.26
C VAL A 141 20.33 16.00 25.12
N TRP A 142 21.09 16.95 24.60
CA TRP A 142 22.54 16.88 24.42
C TRP A 142 23.29 16.68 25.73
N HIS A 143 22.85 17.33 26.81
CA HIS A 143 23.43 17.15 28.14
C HIS A 143 23.38 15.68 28.60
N VAL A 144 22.32 14.95 28.25
CA VAL A 144 22.22 13.51 28.55
C VAL A 144 23.24 12.74 27.74
N TYR A 145 23.30 12.98 26.43
CA TYR A 145 24.26 12.29 25.56
C TYR A 145 25.71 12.45 26.02
N VAL A 146 26.10 13.64 26.46
CA VAL A 146 27.47 13.91 26.95
C VAL A 146 27.74 13.27 28.31
N ASN A 147 26.76 13.28 29.23
CA ASN A 147 26.95 12.77 30.59
C ASN A 147 26.95 11.23 30.68
N GLU A 148 26.29 10.54 29.75
CA GLU A 148 26.31 9.07 29.71
C GLU A 148 27.59 8.49 29.06
N VAL A 149 28.52 9.34 28.60
CA VAL A 149 29.83 8.89 28.10
C VAL A 149 30.71 8.48 29.30
N PRO A 150 31.26 7.25 29.33
CA PRO A 150 32.18 6.83 30.37
C PRO A 150 33.42 7.76 30.46
N ILE A 151 33.88 8.06 31.68
CA ILE A 151 35.07 8.90 31.90
C ILE A 151 36.28 8.25 31.23
N GLY A 152 36.85 8.91 30.21
CA GLY A 152 37.97 8.40 29.42
C GLY A 152 37.60 7.47 28.25
N GLY A 153 36.31 7.26 27.98
CA GLY A 153 35.81 6.52 26.83
C GLY A 153 35.64 7.37 25.57
N ASP A 154 35.43 6.71 24.44
CA ASP A 154 35.13 7.36 23.17
C ASP A 154 33.81 8.15 23.26
N LYS A 155 33.78 9.36 22.68
CA LYS A 155 32.59 10.25 22.67
C LYS A 155 31.52 9.74 21.70
N VAL A 156 30.87 8.64 22.04
CA VAL A 156 29.86 7.95 21.24
C VAL A 156 28.56 7.72 22.01
N THR A 157 27.46 7.52 21.30
CA THR A 157 26.17 7.12 21.88
C THR A 157 26.11 5.64 22.26
N SER A 158 25.05 5.28 22.99
CA SER A 158 24.58 3.91 23.17
C SER A 158 23.05 3.87 23.10
N TRP A 159 22.46 2.66 23.00
CA TRP A 159 21.01 2.49 23.13
C TRP A 159 20.48 3.06 24.46
N HIS A 160 21.26 2.91 25.53
CA HIS A 160 20.90 3.42 26.84
C HIS A 160 20.90 4.95 26.88
N SER A 161 21.94 5.62 26.38
CA SER A 161 21.99 7.08 26.39
C SER A 161 20.89 7.71 25.54
N ALA A 162 20.62 7.15 24.35
CA ALA A 162 19.53 7.60 23.50
C ALA A 162 18.15 7.38 24.14
N SER A 163 17.93 6.23 24.76
CA SER A 163 16.67 5.94 25.45
C SER A 163 16.46 6.89 26.65
N LYS A 164 17.52 7.15 27.41
CA LYS A 164 17.48 8.07 28.55
C LYS A 164 17.20 9.50 28.12
N ALA A 165 17.80 9.94 27.01
CA ALA A 165 17.58 11.27 26.44
C ALA A 165 16.11 11.47 26.02
N ARG A 166 15.51 10.48 25.35
CA ARG A 166 14.08 10.48 25.00
C ARG A 166 13.19 10.56 26.24
N TRP A 167 13.46 9.70 27.24
CA TRP A 167 12.69 9.67 28.48
C TRP A 167 12.71 11.01 29.21
N GLN A 168 13.88 11.66 29.29
CA GLN A 168 13.99 12.98 29.91
C GLN A 168 13.26 14.07 29.10
N ARG A 169 13.27 14.00 27.77
CA ARG A 169 12.49 14.92 26.92
C ARG A 169 11.00 14.76 27.15
N LEU A 170 10.50 13.54 27.29
CA LEU A 170 9.10 13.25 27.64
C LEU A 170 8.69 13.91 28.95
N LEU A 171 9.46 13.71 30.01
CA LEU A 171 9.16 14.30 31.32
C LEU A 171 9.18 15.83 31.28
N LYS A 172 10.15 16.43 30.57
CA LYS A 172 10.23 17.89 30.41
C LYS A 172 9.07 18.45 29.60
N SER A 173 8.70 17.80 28.49
CA SER A 173 7.52 18.15 27.68
C SER A 173 6.28 18.20 28.56
N LYS A 174 5.98 17.09 29.22
CA LYS A 174 4.79 16.93 30.05
C LYS A 174 4.71 18.02 31.12
N LYS A 175 5.81 18.25 31.83
CA LYS A 175 5.88 19.29 32.86
C LYS A 175 5.66 20.70 32.29
N ALA A 176 6.26 21.02 31.14
CA ALA A 176 6.08 22.33 30.51
C ALA A 176 4.63 22.59 30.09
N HIS A 177 3.93 21.56 29.59
CA HIS A 177 2.50 21.66 29.29
C HIS A 177 1.63 21.80 30.53
N GLU A 178 1.94 21.05 31.60
CA GLU A 178 1.25 21.16 32.90
C GLU A 178 1.40 22.58 33.49
N GLU A 179 2.61 23.14 33.45
CA GLU A 179 2.90 24.51 33.93
C GLU A 179 2.23 25.59 33.06
N ALA A 180 2.15 25.36 31.74
CA ALA A 180 1.49 26.27 30.80
C ALA A 180 -0.04 26.13 30.76
N GLY A 181 -0.61 25.08 31.37
CA GLY A 181 -2.02 24.75 31.29
C GLY A 181 -2.50 24.44 29.87
N LYS A 182 -1.63 23.83 29.03
CA LYS A 182 -1.91 23.53 27.62
C LYS A 182 -2.07 22.03 27.38
N GLU A 183 -2.83 21.68 26.33
CA GLU A 183 -3.03 20.28 25.93
C GLU A 183 -1.71 19.60 25.57
N TRP A 184 -1.51 18.38 26.04
CA TRP A 184 -0.29 17.59 25.82
C TRP A 184 -0.68 16.22 25.24
N HIS A 185 -0.03 15.81 24.15
CA HIS A 185 -0.31 14.52 23.51
C HIS A 185 0.91 13.59 23.53
N TYR A 186 0.76 12.42 24.14
CA TYR A 186 1.76 11.37 24.06
C TYR A 186 1.09 9.99 24.11
N GLY A 187 0.78 9.42 22.94
CA GLY A 187 0.15 8.12 22.79
C GLY A 187 1.01 7.10 22.06
N ILE A 188 0.39 6.02 21.58
CA ILE A 188 1.07 4.91 20.89
C ILE A 188 1.80 5.38 19.62
N LYS A 189 1.22 6.34 18.88
CA LYS A 189 1.81 6.87 17.65
C LYS A 189 3.10 7.64 17.96
N GLU A 190 3.06 8.53 18.96
CA GLU A 190 4.20 9.33 19.43
C GLU A 190 5.32 8.43 19.95
N VAL A 191 4.98 7.36 20.67
CA VAL A 191 5.94 6.32 21.08
C VAL A 191 6.62 5.72 19.86
N VAL A 192 5.86 5.20 18.89
CA VAL A 192 6.42 4.54 17.70
C VAL A 192 7.32 5.48 16.89
N LEU A 193 6.87 6.72 16.65
CA LEU A 193 7.63 7.72 15.89
C LEU A 193 8.90 8.14 16.64
N SER A 194 8.79 8.47 17.93
CA SER A 194 9.93 8.89 18.74
C SER A 194 11.01 7.81 18.89
N TYR A 195 10.62 6.53 19.07
CA TYR A 195 11.59 5.42 19.06
C TYR A 195 12.18 5.20 17.66
N GLY A 196 11.35 5.32 16.61
CA GLY A 196 11.76 5.17 15.21
C GLY A 196 12.78 6.23 14.78
N GLU A 197 12.57 7.50 15.12
CA GLU A 197 13.46 8.62 14.79
C GLU A 197 14.83 8.48 15.46
N SER A 198 14.84 8.11 16.74
CA SER A 198 16.10 7.87 17.46
C SER A 198 16.84 6.67 16.92
N ALA A 199 16.13 5.58 16.59
CA ALA A 199 16.71 4.43 15.93
C ALA A 199 17.27 4.80 14.55
N LEU A 200 16.57 5.64 13.78
CA LEU A 200 17.01 6.10 12.46
C LEU A 200 18.25 6.98 12.57
N LEU A 201 18.26 7.97 13.47
CA LEU A 201 19.40 8.85 13.73
C LEU A 201 20.68 8.04 14.00
N LEU A 202 20.59 7.03 14.88
CA LEU A 202 21.74 6.22 15.25
C LEU A 202 22.20 5.24 14.16
N ASN A 203 21.34 4.83 13.23
CA ASN A 203 21.72 3.95 12.12
C ASN A 203 22.10 4.71 10.84
N VAL A 204 21.66 5.96 10.68
CA VAL A 204 22.13 6.85 9.60
C VAL A 204 23.55 7.32 9.91
N LEU A 205 23.80 7.76 11.15
CA LEU A 205 25.10 8.27 11.54
C LEU A 205 26.04 7.18 12.04
N GLY A 206 25.52 6.10 12.61
CA GLY A 206 26.34 5.06 13.24
C GLY A 206 25.85 3.65 12.93
N LYS A 207 26.14 2.73 13.84
CA LYS A 207 25.68 1.35 13.73
C LYS A 207 25.48 0.73 15.11
N ASP A 208 24.43 -0.09 15.25
CA ASP A 208 24.13 -0.84 16.47
C ASP A 208 24.08 0.04 17.75
N GLY A 209 23.59 1.27 17.61
CA GLY A 209 23.38 2.23 18.71
C GLY A 209 24.61 3.10 19.02
N ILE A 210 25.71 2.87 18.31
CA ILE A 210 26.98 3.59 18.47
C ILE A 210 27.13 4.57 17.31
N ALA A 211 26.98 5.85 17.61
CA ALA A 211 27.25 6.96 16.70
C ALA A 211 28.15 7.99 17.42
N PRO A 212 29.21 8.50 16.77
CA PRO A 212 29.99 9.62 17.28
C PRO A 212 29.10 10.83 17.62
N LEU A 213 29.29 11.37 18.82
CA LEU A 213 28.51 12.52 19.29
C LEU A 213 28.71 13.74 18.37
N GLU A 214 29.91 13.93 17.83
CA GLU A 214 30.22 14.99 16.86
C GLU A 214 29.33 14.89 15.61
N TRP A 215 29.10 13.68 15.08
CA TRP A 215 28.27 13.49 13.90
C TRP A 215 26.80 13.82 14.17
N ILE A 216 26.29 13.45 15.35
CA ILE A 216 24.94 13.81 15.77
C ILE A 216 24.82 15.32 15.88
N ARG A 217 25.80 15.96 16.51
CA ARG A 217 25.82 17.41 16.69
C ARG A 217 25.74 18.15 15.37
N VAL A 218 26.58 17.77 14.39
CA VAL A 218 26.60 18.38 13.07
C VAL A 218 25.26 18.19 12.33
N LEU A 219 24.67 16.99 12.38
CA LEU A 219 23.37 16.76 11.73
C LEU A 219 22.24 17.58 12.37
N ILE A 220 22.25 17.72 13.70
CA ILE A 220 21.17 18.40 14.42
C ILE A 220 21.32 19.93 14.41
N GLU A 221 22.52 20.44 14.68
CA GLU A 221 22.77 21.89 14.81
C GLU A 221 22.96 22.58 13.47
N GLU A 222 23.59 21.90 12.49
CA GLU A 222 23.89 22.49 11.17
C GLU A 222 22.95 21.98 10.07
N GLU A 223 22.12 20.95 10.35
CA GLU A 223 21.35 20.24 9.33
C GLU A 223 22.24 19.90 8.12
N ARG A 224 23.38 19.28 8.43
CA ARG A 224 24.43 18.89 7.49
C ARG A 224 24.84 17.45 7.74
N LEU A 225 24.96 16.64 6.69
CA LEU A 225 25.59 15.32 6.83
C LEU A 225 27.11 15.46 7.10
N PRO A 226 27.67 14.79 8.13
CA PRO A 226 29.01 15.05 8.66
C PRO A 226 30.17 14.43 7.84
N HIS A 227 30.12 14.59 6.51
CA HIS A 227 31.10 13.99 5.60
C HIS A 227 32.53 14.51 5.83
N ARG A 228 32.67 15.79 6.24
CA ARG A 228 33.96 16.44 6.56
C ARG A 228 34.57 15.86 7.84
N GLU A 229 33.73 15.47 8.78
CA GLU A 229 34.05 14.85 10.06
C GLU A 229 34.28 13.32 9.92
N GLY A 230 34.30 12.82 8.69
CA GLY A 230 34.64 11.43 8.37
C GLY A 230 33.45 10.48 8.24
N TRP A 231 32.21 10.96 8.37
CA TRP A 231 31.04 10.13 8.10
C TRP A 231 30.96 9.75 6.62
N ARG A 232 30.50 8.53 6.36
CA ARG A 232 30.20 8.03 5.01
C ARG A 232 28.82 7.37 5.04
N PRO A 233 28.09 7.35 3.90
CA PRO A 233 26.81 6.66 3.81
C PRO A 233 26.89 5.22 4.34
N PRO A 234 25.86 4.73 5.05
CA PRO A 234 25.84 3.38 5.58
C PRO A 234 26.09 2.32 4.50
N THR A 235 27.02 1.39 4.76
CA THR A 235 27.35 0.33 3.81
C THR A 235 26.26 -0.74 3.71
N SER A 236 25.55 -0.97 4.81
CA SER A 236 24.38 -1.84 4.85
C SER A 236 23.13 -1.00 4.69
N GLU A 237 22.20 -1.47 3.84
CA GLU A 237 20.90 -0.82 3.68
C GLU A 237 20.17 -0.75 5.03
N ILE A 238 19.67 0.44 5.37
CA ILE A 238 18.77 0.64 6.51
C ILE A 238 17.39 0.12 6.10
N SER A 239 17.18 -1.18 6.31
CA SER A 239 15.93 -1.89 6.00
C SER A 239 14.94 -1.84 7.16
N GLN A 240 13.67 -2.17 6.89
CA GLN A 240 12.64 -2.28 7.93
C GLN A 240 13.03 -3.29 9.04
N ILE A 241 13.70 -4.38 8.69
CA ILE A 241 14.16 -5.39 9.66
C ILE A 241 15.22 -4.81 10.60
N MET A 242 16.18 -4.05 10.05
CA MET A 242 17.20 -3.36 10.84
C MET A 242 16.55 -2.32 11.78
N MET A 243 15.61 -1.53 11.26
CA MET A 243 14.85 -0.55 12.04
C MET A 243 14.07 -1.21 13.18
N ASN A 244 13.36 -2.31 12.92
CA ASN A 244 12.62 -3.03 13.96
C ASN A 244 13.56 -3.56 15.07
N LYS A 245 14.75 -4.06 14.71
CA LYS A 245 15.76 -4.50 15.68
C LYS A 245 16.31 -3.34 16.50
N ALA A 246 16.59 -2.21 15.86
CA ALA A 246 17.07 -1.00 16.52
C ALA A 246 16.05 -0.43 17.51
N ILE A 247 14.78 -0.35 17.10
CA ILE A 247 13.67 0.06 17.97
C ILE A 247 13.55 -0.89 19.17
N PHE A 248 13.61 -2.22 18.95
CA PHE A 248 13.57 -3.19 20.03
C PHE A 248 14.72 -3.00 21.04
N ASN A 249 15.95 -2.80 20.56
CA ASN A 249 17.10 -2.55 21.43
C ASN A 249 16.95 -1.25 22.22
N LEU A 250 16.42 -0.20 21.59
CA LEU A 250 16.16 1.08 22.24
C LEU A 250 15.07 0.96 23.33
N ILE A 251 13.99 0.22 23.07
CA ILE A 251 12.95 -0.09 24.07
C ILE A 251 13.52 -0.93 25.21
N ALA A 252 14.34 -1.94 24.90
CA ALA A 252 14.96 -2.80 25.91
C ALA A 252 15.90 -2.02 26.82
N ALA A 253 16.62 -1.03 26.26
CA ALA A 253 17.50 -0.14 27.00
C ALA A 253 16.75 0.91 27.85
N ASN A 254 15.43 1.09 27.63
CA ASN A 254 14.63 1.95 28.47
C ASN A 254 14.35 1.31 29.84
N GLU A 255 14.97 1.87 30.88
CA GLU A 255 14.73 1.52 32.28
C GLU A 255 13.28 1.80 32.69
N HIS A 256 12.63 2.80 32.08
CA HIS A 256 11.28 3.27 32.41
C HIS A 256 10.20 2.81 31.42
N LYS A 257 10.48 1.81 30.57
CA LYS A 257 9.54 1.31 29.54
C LYS A 257 8.13 0.98 30.04
N ALA A 258 8.00 0.46 31.26
CA ALA A 258 6.70 0.13 31.85
C ALA A 258 5.89 1.41 32.18
N GLU A 259 6.57 2.44 32.68
CA GLU A 259 5.94 3.73 33.00
C GLU A 259 5.65 4.53 31.73
N GLU A 260 6.56 4.55 30.75
CA GLU A 260 6.30 5.16 29.44
C GLU A 260 5.10 4.49 28.76
N ALA A 261 5.00 3.15 28.81
CA ALA A 261 3.86 2.41 28.27
C ALA A 261 2.55 2.76 28.99
N ARG A 262 2.59 2.98 30.32
CA ARG A 262 1.44 3.44 31.09
C ARG A 262 1.00 4.85 30.67
N ILE A 263 1.96 5.77 30.53
CA ILE A 263 1.72 7.16 30.10
C ILE A 263 1.11 7.20 28.69
N ALA A 264 1.62 6.35 27.78
CA ALA A 264 1.15 6.25 26.41
C ALA A 264 -0.20 5.52 26.23
N GLY A 265 -0.82 5.06 27.32
CA GLY A 265 -2.11 4.39 27.28
C GLY A 265 -2.08 2.94 26.81
N LEU A 266 -0.93 2.26 26.82
CA LEU A 266 -0.78 0.83 26.50
C LEU A 266 -1.25 -0.12 27.64
N GLY A 267 -1.85 0.43 28.69
CA GLY A 267 -2.21 -0.29 29.91
C GLY A 267 -3.62 -0.89 29.90
N THR A 268 -3.76 -2.12 29.39
CA THR A 268 -4.74 -3.10 29.90
C THR A 268 -4.15 -4.51 29.81
N LEU A 269 -3.26 -4.85 30.73
CA LEU A 269 -3.03 -6.24 31.15
C LEU A 269 -2.61 -6.23 32.62
N GLN A 270 -3.54 -6.69 33.44
CA GLN A 270 -3.38 -6.95 34.85
C GLN A 270 -2.46 -8.17 35.04
N ILE A 271 -1.16 -7.95 35.23
CA ILE A 271 -0.20 -8.74 36.03
C ILE A 271 1.04 -7.83 36.22
N MET A 272 1.12 -7.15 37.38
CA MET A 272 2.39 -6.85 38.06
C MET A 272 2.07 -6.71 39.56
N ARG A 273 1.98 -7.87 40.22
CA ARG A 273 2.26 -7.95 41.67
C ARG A 273 3.72 -8.40 41.77
N GLU A 274 4.50 -7.61 42.51
CA GLU A 274 5.85 -7.89 43.03
C GLU A 274 6.92 -7.97 41.93
N VAL A 275 7.90 -7.07 41.84
CA VAL A 275 8.92 -6.76 42.84
C VAL A 275 9.51 -5.37 42.53
N ASP A 276 9.44 -4.46 43.51
CA ASP A 276 10.52 -3.49 43.78
C ASP A 276 10.78 -3.54 45.29
N VAL A 277 11.61 -4.51 45.67
CA VAL A 277 12.27 -4.57 46.98
C VAL A 277 13.56 -3.78 46.82
N GLU A 278 13.52 -2.47 47.05
CA GLU A 278 14.65 -1.61 47.49
C GLU A 278 14.26 -0.12 47.36
N LYS A 279 13.49 0.40 48.32
CA LYS A 279 13.52 1.80 48.82
C LYS A 279 12.33 2.07 49.75
N ALA A 280 12.40 1.50 50.95
CA ALA A 280 11.68 2.02 52.11
C ALA A 280 12.55 1.80 53.35
N ALA A 281 13.73 2.43 53.36
CA ALA A 281 14.61 2.48 54.52
C ALA A 281 14.87 3.95 54.86
N THR A 282 13.90 4.64 55.47
CA THR A 282 14.15 5.67 56.50
C THR A 282 12.84 6.21 57.11
N ILE A 283 12.87 6.39 58.45
CA ILE A 283 12.01 7.28 59.26
C ILE A 283 10.62 6.72 59.65
N ASN A 284 10.52 5.99 60.77
CA ASN A 284 10.40 6.56 62.13
C ASN A 284 9.84 5.53 63.13
N VAL A 285 10.59 5.39 64.22
CA VAL A 285 10.26 4.68 65.44
C VAL A 285 9.10 5.40 66.15
N GLN A 286 8.04 4.68 66.51
CA GLN A 286 7.32 4.94 67.75
C GLN A 286 6.92 3.62 68.44
N GLU A 287 7.24 3.60 69.73
CA GLU A 287 7.08 2.53 70.71
C GLU A 287 5.62 2.11 70.89
N THR A 288 5.37 0.84 71.22
CA THR A 288 4.68 0.47 72.48
C THR A 288 4.62 -1.05 72.71
N LYS A 289 5.31 -1.46 73.78
CA LYS A 289 5.02 -2.50 74.81
C LYS A 289 4.44 -3.87 74.44
N ALA A 290 5.17 -4.89 74.89
CA ALA A 290 4.71 -6.25 75.20
C ALA A 290 3.62 -6.28 76.29
N PRO A 291 2.88 -7.40 76.40
CA PRO A 291 3.15 -8.29 77.53
C PRO A 291 3.16 -9.80 77.21
N GLN A 292 3.58 -10.52 78.25
CA GLN A 292 4.12 -11.87 78.36
C GLN A 292 3.15 -13.06 78.25
N GLU A 293 3.77 -14.22 77.99
CA GLU A 293 3.58 -15.56 78.57
C GLU A 293 2.16 -16.16 78.71
N HIS A 294 1.98 -17.35 78.12
CA HIS A 294 1.53 -18.49 78.92
C HIS A 294 2.10 -19.81 78.37
N SER A 295 2.78 -20.51 79.27
CA SER A 295 3.21 -21.91 79.19
C SER A 295 2.01 -22.85 79.22
N VAL A 296 2.05 -23.97 78.48
CA VAL A 296 1.65 -25.31 78.98
C VAL A 296 2.35 -26.38 78.14
N SER A 297 3.08 -27.24 78.85
CA SER A 297 3.55 -28.56 78.42
C SER A 297 2.52 -29.60 78.85
N THR A 298 2.15 -30.57 78.02
CA THR A 298 2.43 -32.02 78.21
C THR A 298 1.66 -32.93 77.24
N LYS A 299 2.44 -33.94 76.82
CA LYS A 299 2.20 -35.20 76.09
C LYS A 299 0.85 -35.95 76.20
N ALA A 300 0.58 -36.59 75.06
CA ALA A 300 0.08 -37.96 74.83
C ALA A 300 -1.41 -38.27 75.07
N ASP A 301 -2.13 -38.73 74.03
CA ASP A 301 -2.20 -40.18 73.79
C ASP A 301 -2.73 -40.59 72.39
N SER A 302 -2.17 -41.73 71.94
CA SER A 302 -2.70 -42.79 71.09
C SER A 302 -3.53 -42.52 69.81
N THR A 303 -2.91 -42.92 68.68
CA THR A 303 -3.45 -43.76 67.59
C THR A 303 -4.70 -43.29 66.83
N SER A 304 -4.49 -42.74 65.63
CA SER A 304 -5.35 -43.01 64.47
C SER A 304 -4.51 -43.54 63.32
N ASN A 305 -4.77 -44.80 62.95
CA ASN A 305 -4.36 -45.41 61.70
C ASN A 305 -4.91 -44.59 60.51
N ASP A 306 -4.15 -43.62 60.01
CA ASP A 306 -4.41 -43.07 58.68
C ASP A 306 -3.71 -43.93 57.64
N LYS A 307 -4.48 -44.85 57.05
CA LYS A 307 -4.16 -45.38 55.72
C LYS A 307 -4.05 -44.17 54.79
N PRO A 308 -3.00 -44.08 53.94
CA PRO A 308 -2.85 -42.95 53.04
C PRO A 308 -4.01 -42.97 52.05
N ASN A 309 -4.95 -42.03 52.21
CA ASN A 309 -6.02 -41.82 51.25
C ASN A 309 -5.38 -41.50 49.90
N ARG A 310 -5.55 -42.46 48.98
CA ARG A 310 -5.16 -42.38 47.58
C ARG A 310 -5.88 -41.20 46.93
N VAL A 311 -5.12 -40.46 46.11
CA VAL A 311 -5.49 -39.34 45.22
C VAL A 311 -5.30 -37.95 45.86
N ASP A 312 -4.02 -37.55 45.98
CA ASP A 312 -3.62 -36.15 46.16
C ASP A 312 -4.11 -35.28 44.98
N THR A 313 -4.84 -34.23 45.32
CA THR A 313 -5.64 -33.32 44.48
C THR A 313 -4.85 -32.31 43.62
N TRP A 314 -3.59 -32.56 43.25
CA TRP A 314 -2.69 -31.48 42.81
C TRP A 314 -2.35 -31.40 41.30
N TYR A 315 -2.78 -32.29 40.41
CA TYR A 315 -2.47 -32.18 38.94
C TYR A 315 -3.31 -31.13 38.17
N LEU A 316 -4.11 -30.32 38.88
CA LEU A 316 -5.06 -29.36 38.31
C LEU A 316 -4.42 -28.37 37.32
N TRP A 317 -3.25 -27.83 37.64
CA TRP A 317 -2.57 -26.85 36.78
C TRP A 317 -1.95 -27.48 35.54
N GLU A 318 -1.44 -28.71 35.63
CA GLU A 318 -0.92 -29.43 34.46
C GLU A 318 -2.04 -29.84 33.50
N ILE A 319 -3.16 -30.34 34.03
CA ILE A 319 -4.35 -30.69 33.24
C ILE A 319 -4.97 -29.42 32.64
N GLY A 320 -5.08 -28.36 33.44
CA GLY A 320 -5.55 -27.05 32.99
C GLY A 320 -4.67 -26.45 31.88
N GLY A 321 -3.35 -26.62 31.95
CA GLY A 321 -2.42 -26.21 30.89
C GLY A 321 -2.62 -26.97 29.57
N ILE A 322 -2.86 -28.28 29.62
CA ILE A 322 -3.14 -29.10 28.43
C ILE A 322 -4.48 -28.72 27.80
N ILE A 323 -5.53 -28.57 28.62
CA ILE A 323 -6.87 -28.19 28.15
C ILE A 323 -6.86 -26.77 27.58
N GLY A 324 -6.24 -25.82 28.30
CA GLY A 324 -6.13 -24.43 27.87
C GLY A 324 -5.35 -24.27 26.55
N SER A 325 -4.23 -24.99 26.40
CA SER A 325 -3.47 -24.99 25.14
C SER A 325 -4.23 -25.65 23.98
N ALA A 326 -4.96 -26.76 24.23
CA ALA A 326 -5.83 -27.37 23.23
C ALA A 326 -6.94 -26.41 22.77
N ALA A 327 -7.57 -25.71 23.71
CA ALA A 327 -8.60 -24.72 23.41
C ALA A 327 -8.05 -23.56 22.56
N CYS A 328 -6.86 -23.06 22.87
CA CYS A 328 -6.20 -22.02 22.08
C CYS A 328 -5.87 -22.48 20.65
N ILE A 329 -5.33 -23.69 20.48
CA ILE A 329 -5.05 -24.28 19.16
C ILE A 329 -6.35 -24.44 18.37
N CYS A 330 -7.41 -24.96 18.99
CA CYS A 330 -8.72 -25.10 18.34
C CYS A 330 -9.34 -23.75 17.96
N ALA A 331 -9.17 -22.72 18.79
CA ALA A 331 -9.65 -21.36 18.50
C ALA A 331 -8.94 -20.76 17.28
N ILE A 332 -7.62 -20.94 17.16
CA ILE A 332 -6.85 -20.52 15.97
C ILE A 332 -7.35 -21.25 14.73
N ILE A 333 -7.51 -22.58 14.80
CA ILE A 333 -8.00 -23.39 13.67
C ILE A 333 -9.42 -22.94 13.26
N GLY A 334 -10.33 -22.76 14.21
CA GLY A 334 -11.70 -22.34 13.94
C GLY A 334 -11.78 -20.94 13.32
N LEU A 335 -11.02 -19.99 13.87
CA LEU A 335 -10.93 -18.63 13.32
C LEU A 335 -10.41 -18.64 11.89
N LEU A 336 -9.29 -19.31 11.65
CA LEU A 336 -8.66 -19.36 10.32
C LEU A 336 -9.51 -20.12 9.29
N ALA A 337 -10.15 -21.23 9.68
CA ALA A 337 -11.06 -21.97 8.81
C ALA A 337 -12.28 -21.11 8.40
N SER A 338 -12.76 -20.23 9.30
CA SER A 338 -13.88 -19.33 8.99
C SER A 338 -13.53 -18.21 8.01
N LEU A 339 -12.25 -17.83 7.94
CA LEU A 339 -11.72 -16.72 7.15
C LEU A 339 -10.99 -17.16 5.87
N ASN A 340 -10.65 -18.45 5.74
CA ASN A 340 -9.94 -18.97 4.58
C ASN A 340 -10.73 -18.73 3.29
N GLY A 341 -10.09 -18.09 2.31
CA GLY A 341 -10.70 -17.73 1.05
C GLY A 341 -11.68 -16.56 1.13
N LYS A 342 -11.69 -15.77 2.21
CA LYS A 342 -12.56 -14.58 2.34
C LYS A 342 -11.76 -13.28 2.36
N LYS A 343 -12.43 -12.16 2.04
CA LYS A 343 -11.90 -10.79 2.16
C LYS A 343 -11.39 -10.57 3.59
N LEU A 344 -10.22 -9.97 3.72
CA LEU A 344 -9.62 -9.62 5.00
C LEU A 344 -10.63 -8.78 5.82
N PRO A 345 -11.09 -9.27 6.99
CA PRO A 345 -12.01 -8.50 7.80
C PRO A 345 -11.29 -7.31 8.43
N VAL A 346 -11.96 -6.16 8.42
CA VAL A 346 -11.54 -4.98 9.19
C VAL A 346 -12.32 -4.99 10.50
N TRP A 347 -11.67 -5.37 11.60
CA TRP A 347 -12.29 -5.32 12.92
C TRP A 347 -12.05 -3.95 13.54
N GLY A 348 -13.01 -3.05 13.36
CA GLY A 348 -12.96 -1.68 13.86
C GLY A 348 -14.06 -1.41 14.88
N ALA A 349 -13.72 -0.85 16.04
CA ALA A 349 -14.72 -0.22 16.91
C ALA A 349 -14.69 1.28 16.66
N THR A 350 -15.82 1.84 16.20
CA THR A 350 -16.00 3.28 16.01
C THR A 350 -16.62 3.85 17.27
N THR A 351 -15.91 4.76 17.94
CA THR A 351 -16.50 5.49 19.07
C THR A 351 -17.52 6.51 18.53
N PRO A 352 -18.74 6.58 19.09
CA PRO A 352 -19.73 7.56 18.66
C PRO A 352 -19.20 8.98 18.92
N GLU A 353 -19.56 9.90 18.03
CA GLU A 353 -19.27 11.33 18.16
C GLU A 353 -19.81 11.84 19.50
N LYS A 354 -18.95 12.45 20.30
CA LYS A 354 -19.32 13.07 21.58
C LYS A 354 -19.15 14.56 21.48
N ILE A 355 -20.19 15.28 21.87
CA ILE A 355 -20.14 16.73 22.07
C ILE A 355 -19.82 16.96 23.55
N VAL A 356 -18.66 17.55 23.82
CA VAL A 356 -18.25 17.96 25.17
C VAL A 356 -17.86 19.42 25.09
N GLY A 357 -18.59 20.30 25.77
CA GLY A 357 -18.27 21.73 25.81
C GLY A 357 -18.50 22.51 24.51
N GLY A 358 -19.35 22.01 23.60
CA GLY A 358 -19.71 22.72 22.36
C GLY A 358 -18.80 22.44 21.16
N THR A 359 -17.76 21.60 21.32
CA THR A 359 -16.91 21.10 20.24
C THR A 359 -17.24 19.64 19.91
N SER A 360 -17.33 19.31 18.61
CA SER A 360 -17.52 17.95 18.12
C SER A 360 -16.18 17.21 18.06
N ILE A 361 -16.10 16.05 18.73
CA ILE A 361 -14.93 15.16 18.66
C ILE A 361 -15.20 14.13 17.56
N PRO A 362 -14.43 14.11 16.45
CA PRO A 362 -14.69 13.21 15.33
C PRO A 362 -14.55 11.73 15.74
N SER A 363 -15.38 10.88 15.15
CA SER A 363 -15.37 9.44 15.42
C SER A 363 -14.02 8.80 15.04
N LYS A 364 -13.35 8.17 16.00
CA LYS A 364 -12.10 7.44 15.78
C LYS A 364 -12.37 5.94 15.65
N THR A 365 -11.89 5.33 14.58
CA THR A 365 -12.01 3.88 14.34
C THR A 365 -10.68 3.21 14.73
N VAL A 366 -10.72 2.31 15.72
CA VAL A 366 -9.53 1.51 16.12
C VAL A 366 -9.60 0.15 15.45
N ASN A 367 -8.67 -0.12 14.52
CA ASN A 367 -8.62 -1.37 13.75
C ASN A 367 -7.72 -2.41 14.42
N VAL A 368 -8.22 -3.62 14.62
CA VAL A 368 -7.47 -4.80 15.10
C VAL A 368 -7.16 -5.72 13.91
N THR A 369 -5.90 -6.10 13.74
CA THR A 369 -5.48 -6.99 12.64
C THR A 369 -5.63 -8.47 12.99
N LEU A 370 -5.83 -9.32 11.98
CA LEU A 370 -5.86 -10.79 12.14
C LEU A 370 -4.59 -11.33 12.82
N ASN A 371 -3.42 -10.83 12.43
CA ASN A 371 -2.14 -11.21 13.04
C ASN A 371 -2.05 -10.85 14.52
N SER A 372 -2.63 -9.72 14.92
CA SER A 372 -2.71 -9.34 16.33
C SER A 372 -3.52 -10.37 17.13
N VAL A 373 -4.72 -10.75 16.66
CA VAL A 373 -5.56 -11.73 17.37
C VAL A 373 -4.88 -13.10 17.48
N ILE A 374 -4.26 -13.58 16.40
CA ILE A 374 -3.55 -14.86 16.37
C ILE A 374 -2.36 -14.84 17.34
N SER A 375 -1.58 -13.76 17.38
CA SER A 375 -0.43 -13.60 18.28
C SER A 375 -0.83 -13.67 19.77
N TRP A 376 -1.97 -13.08 20.13
CA TRP A 376 -2.47 -13.12 21.50
C TRP A 376 -2.89 -14.53 21.91
N ILE A 377 -3.66 -15.23 21.05
CA ILE A 377 -4.09 -16.61 21.32
C ILE A 377 -2.89 -17.57 21.34
N SER A 378 -1.90 -17.38 20.45
CA SER A 378 -0.69 -18.21 20.41
C SER A 378 0.15 -18.07 21.67
N THR A 379 0.33 -16.83 22.14
CA THR A 379 1.10 -16.54 23.36
C THR A 379 0.49 -17.22 24.58
N VAL A 380 -0.83 -17.12 24.74
CA VAL A 380 -1.55 -17.79 25.85
C VAL A 380 -1.44 -19.31 25.72
N GLY A 381 -1.63 -19.85 24.52
CA GLY A 381 -1.50 -21.28 24.25
C GLY A 381 -0.09 -21.82 24.56
N LYS A 382 0.96 -21.07 24.21
CA LYS A 382 2.37 -21.38 24.49
C LYS A 382 2.73 -21.33 25.97
N ILE A 383 2.14 -20.42 26.73
CA ILE A 383 2.35 -20.42 28.19
C ILE A 383 1.68 -21.65 28.80
N ALA A 384 0.44 -21.94 28.40
CA ALA A 384 -0.33 -23.08 28.92
C ALA A 384 0.32 -24.44 28.65
N ILE A 385 0.87 -24.64 27.44
CA ILE A 385 1.53 -25.89 27.02
C ILE A 385 2.85 -26.17 27.76
N LEU A 386 3.56 -25.12 28.22
CA LEU A 386 4.84 -25.22 28.92
C LEU A 386 4.71 -25.57 30.40
N ILE A 387 3.56 -25.32 31.03
CA ILE A 387 3.29 -25.66 32.44
C ILE A 387 3.53 -27.15 32.73
N PRO A 388 2.85 -28.10 32.07
CA PRO A 388 3.10 -29.54 32.28
C PRO A 388 4.52 -29.98 31.91
N ILE A 389 5.17 -29.36 30.93
CA ILE A 389 6.55 -29.69 30.53
C ILE A 389 7.54 -29.31 31.65
N THR A 390 7.46 -28.07 32.16
CA THR A 390 8.32 -27.58 33.25
C THR A 390 8.12 -28.35 34.54
N LYS A 391 6.85 -28.56 34.94
CA LYS A 391 6.51 -29.33 36.15
C LYS A 391 6.88 -30.80 36.02
N GLY A 392 6.70 -31.38 34.83
CA GLY A 392 7.09 -32.75 34.51
C GLY A 392 8.59 -32.97 34.62
N LEU A 393 9.39 -32.12 33.98
CA LEU A 393 10.86 -32.15 34.09
C LEU A 393 11.34 -31.98 35.53
N GLY A 394 10.72 -31.06 36.28
CA GLY A 394 11.01 -30.85 37.70
C GLY A 394 10.75 -32.09 38.56
N GLN A 395 9.71 -32.86 38.25
CA GLN A 395 9.41 -34.10 38.96
C GLN A 395 10.32 -35.27 38.53
N LEU A 396 10.68 -35.35 37.25
CA LEU A 396 11.58 -36.39 36.73
C LEU A 396 12.99 -36.30 37.33
N LYS A 397 13.41 -35.12 37.79
CA LYS A 397 14.60 -34.92 38.62
C LYS A 397 14.65 -35.88 39.81
N TRP A 398 13.55 -35.99 40.56
CA TRP A 398 13.47 -36.84 41.75
C TRP A 398 13.46 -38.32 41.39
N VAL A 399 12.72 -38.68 40.35
CA VAL A 399 12.70 -40.05 39.82
C VAL A 399 14.10 -40.50 39.38
N TRP A 400 14.88 -39.61 38.77
CA TRP A 400 16.24 -39.88 38.31
C TRP A 400 17.16 -40.34 39.45
N PHE A 401 17.08 -39.68 40.60
CA PHE A 401 17.87 -40.03 41.79
C PHE A 401 17.29 -41.20 42.60
N ALA A 402 15.99 -41.50 42.48
CA ALA A 402 15.39 -42.66 43.14
C ALA A 402 15.74 -43.98 42.44
N GLU A 403 15.75 -43.99 41.10
CA GLU A 403 15.96 -45.21 40.32
C GLU A 403 17.37 -45.82 40.53
N LYS A 404 18.43 -44.99 40.55
CA LYS A 404 19.84 -45.41 40.64
C LYS A 404 20.71 -44.36 41.30
N GLU A 405 21.91 -44.76 41.71
CA GLU A 405 22.96 -43.85 42.17
C GLU A 405 23.50 -42.98 41.01
N ARG A 406 23.49 -41.65 41.17
CA ARG A 406 23.81 -40.66 40.13
C ARG A 406 24.64 -39.51 40.68
N GLN A 407 25.29 -38.75 39.81
CA GLN A 407 26.08 -37.58 40.21
C GLN A 407 25.18 -36.47 40.74
N LEU A 408 25.57 -35.83 41.85
CA LEU A 408 24.79 -34.74 42.44
C LEU A 408 24.66 -33.54 41.49
N ALA A 409 25.67 -33.30 40.64
CA ALA A 409 25.62 -32.28 39.58
C ALA A 409 24.49 -32.47 38.54
N ASP A 410 23.87 -33.66 38.47
CA ASP A 410 22.68 -33.88 37.64
C ASP A 410 21.50 -33.04 38.12
N LEU A 411 21.43 -32.70 39.42
CA LEU A 411 20.36 -31.92 40.02
C LEU A 411 20.25 -30.54 39.36
N GLU A 412 21.38 -29.86 39.18
CA GLU A 412 21.47 -28.56 38.51
C GLU A 412 21.15 -28.66 37.02
N THR A 413 21.56 -29.75 36.36
CA THR A 413 21.26 -29.97 34.94
C THR A 413 19.74 -30.10 34.70
N PHE A 414 19.04 -30.85 35.56
CA PHE A 414 17.58 -30.96 35.52
C PHE A 414 16.88 -29.65 35.88
N ASP A 415 17.36 -28.93 36.90
CA ASP A 415 16.77 -27.65 37.31
C ASP A 415 16.92 -26.59 36.21
N GLY A 416 18.10 -26.51 35.60
CA GLY A 416 18.35 -25.65 34.44
C GLY A 416 17.44 -25.96 33.26
N ALA A 417 17.13 -27.24 33.01
CA ALA A 417 16.22 -27.63 31.92
C ALA A 417 14.79 -27.14 32.13
N THR A 418 14.33 -27.00 33.37
CA THR A 418 13.00 -26.42 33.66
C THR A 418 12.93 -24.90 33.40
N ARG A 419 14.08 -24.22 33.32
CA ARG A 419 14.19 -22.76 33.20
C ARG A 419 14.47 -22.28 31.78
N GLY A 420 14.64 -23.19 30.82
CA GLY A 420 14.75 -22.83 29.41
C GLY A 420 15.68 -23.70 28.58
N LEU A 421 16.15 -23.11 27.49
CA LEU A 421 16.74 -23.79 26.34
C LEU A 421 18.14 -24.33 26.63
N THR A 422 18.97 -23.52 27.26
CA THR A 422 20.38 -23.86 27.54
C THR A 422 20.47 -25.05 28.48
N GLY A 423 19.64 -25.09 29.52
CA GLY A 423 19.54 -26.24 30.41
C GLY A 423 18.96 -27.47 29.72
N SER A 424 17.95 -27.29 28.86
CA SER A 424 17.35 -28.40 28.09
C SER A 424 18.35 -29.03 27.12
N ALA A 425 19.17 -28.22 26.45
CA ALA A 425 20.24 -28.68 25.57
C ALA A 425 21.34 -29.43 26.34
N LYS A 426 21.76 -28.91 27.50
CA LYS A 426 22.71 -29.60 28.41
C LYS A 426 22.15 -30.96 28.86
N LEU A 427 20.87 -31.02 29.23
CA LEU A 427 20.20 -32.25 29.65
C LEU A 427 20.12 -33.28 28.51
N LEU A 428 19.80 -32.85 27.29
CA LEU A 428 19.80 -33.68 26.08
C LEU A 428 21.15 -34.33 25.82
N TRP A 429 22.23 -33.53 25.86
CA TRP A 429 23.59 -33.99 25.65
C TRP A 429 24.00 -35.01 26.72
N LYS A 430 23.66 -34.74 27.98
CA LYS A 430 24.02 -35.59 29.12
C LYS A 430 23.28 -36.93 29.12
N LEU A 431 21.98 -36.93 28.81
CA LEU A 431 21.14 -38.12 28.79
C LEU A 431 21.26 -38.94 27.48
N ARG A 432 22.04 -38.44 26.50
CA ARG A 432 22.28 -39.07 25.18
C ARG A 432 20.98 -39.53 24.47
N GLY A 433 19.88 -38.81 24.69
CA GLY A 433 18.59 -39.10 24.05
C GLY A 433 17.84 -40.36 24.54
N ARG A 434 18.32 -41.07 25.57
CA ARG A 434 17.78 -42.41 25.93
C ARG A 434 16.77 -42.42 27.08
N GLN A 435 16.58 -41.31 27.76
CA GLN A 435 15.78 -41.24 28.98
C GLN A 435 14.47 -40.47 28.77
N PHE A 436 13.44 -40.79 29.54
CA PHE A 436 12.11 -40.18 29.37
C PHE A 436 12.12 -38.64 29.49
N ALA A 437 13.01 -38.08 30.31
CA ALA A 437 13.17 -36.62 30.45
C ALA A 437 13.61 -35.90 29.17
N VAL A 438 14.14 -36.64 28.17
CA VAL A 438 14.51 -36.11 26.85
C VAL A 438 13.31 -35.54 26.11
N ILE A 439 12.13 -36.15 26.25
CA ILE A 439 10.90 -35.69 25.57
C ILE A 439 10.55 -34.27 26.02
N GLY A 440 10.62 -34.01 27.33
CA GLY A 440 10.39 -32.68 27.89
C GLY A 440 11.43 -31.65 27.47
N ALA A 441 12.71 -32.04 27.39
CA ALA A 441 13.78 -31.17 26.93
C ALA A 441 13.65 -30.80 25.44
N ILE A 442 13.25 -31.77 24.58
CA ILE A 442 12.97 -31.51 23.16
C ILE A 442 11.77 -30.59 23.03
N ALA A 443 10.67 -30.85 23.75
CA ALA A 443 9.48 -30.01 23.70
C ALA A 443 9.76 -28.56 24.15
N MET A 444 10.62 -28.38 25.16
CA MET A 444 11.08 -27.05 25.60
C MET A 444 11.85 -26.30 24.51
N ILE A 445 12.69 -27.00 23.74
CA ILE A 445 13.43 -26.39 22.63
C ILE A 445 12.50 -26.09 21.45
N LEU A 446 11.62 -27.02 21.09
CA LEU A 446 10.65 -26.85 20.00
C LEU A 446 9.66 -25.71 20.27
N ALA A 447 9.39 -25.37 21.54
CA ALA A 447 8.53 -24.24 21.92
C ALA A 447 9.02 -22.87 21.40
N LEU A 448 10.29 -22.75 21.00
CA LEU A 448 10.78 -21.56 20.28
C LEU A 448 10.04 -21.34 18.96
N GLY A 449 9.80 -22.42 18.22
CA GLY A 449 9.15 -22.38 16.92
C GLY A 449 7.63 -22.23 16.98
N PHE A 450 7.02 -22.28 18.17
CA PHE A 450 5.57 -22.23 18.33
C PHE A 450 4.97 -20.96 17.68
N ASP A 451 5.44 -19.78 18.05
CA ASP A 451 4.89 -18.52 17.52
C ASP A 451 5.23 -18.28 16.04
N PRO A 452 6.48 -18.51 15.55
CA PRO A 452 6.79 -18.41 14.13
C PRO A 452 5.95 -19.34 13.24
N PHE A 453 5.68 -20.57 13.67
CA PHE A 453 4.84 -21.50 12.91
C PHE A 453 3.38 -21.04 12.90
N ILE A 454 2.87 -20.52 14.02
CA ILE A 454 1.51 -19.97 14.07
C ILE A 454 1.39 -18.71 13.19
N GLN A 455 2.40 -17.84 13.14
CA GLN A 455 2.39 -16.65 12.28
C GLN A 455 2.43 -17.01 10.78
N ASN A 456 3.17 -18.06 10.42
CA ASN A 456 3.24 -18.54 9.03
C ASN A 456 1.98 -19.28 8.55
N LEU A 457 0.96 -19.50 9.41
CA LEU A 457 -0.32 -20.05 8.97
C LEU A 457 -1.09 -19.11 8.03
N VAL A 458 -0.82 -17.81 8.08
CA VAL A 458 -1.59 -16.78 7.36
C VAL A 458 -0.77 -16.17 6.25
N HIS A 459 -1.29 -16.27 5.03
CA HIS A 459 -0.79 -15.56 3.86
C HIS A 459 -1.89 -14.64 3.32
N TYR A 460 -1.45 -13.54 2.70
CA TYR A 460 -2.32 -12.54 2.11
C TYR A 460 -2.12 -12.54 0.60
N ASP A 461 -3.13 -12.98 -0.13
CA ASP A 461 -3.13 -12.98 -1.58
C ASP A 461 -3.98 -11.80 -2.08
N THR A 462 -3.46 -11.08 -3.07
CA THR A 462 -4.21 -10.00 -3.73
C THR A 462 -4.98 -10.60 -4.91
N VAL A 463 -6.31 -10.52 -4.86
CA VAL A 463 -7.19 -10.97 -5.94
C VAL A 463 -7.95 -9.78 -6.50
N TYR A 464 -8.10 -9.69 -7.81
CA TYR A 464 -8.88 -8.65 -8.47
C TYR A 464 -10.33 -9.11 -8.58
N MET A 465 -11.25 -8.42 -7.90
CA MET A 465 -12.68 -8.73 -7.96
C MET A 465 -13.51 -7.44 -8.08
N PRO A 466 -14.74 -7.52 -8.61
CA PRO A 466 -15.68 -6.40 -8.59
C PRO A 466 -15.92 -5.95 -7.15
N ASP A 467 -15.66 -4.68 -6.86
CA ASP A 467 -15.90 -4.07 -5.55
C ASP A 467 -17.21 -3.27 -5.58
N PRO A 468 -18.30 -3.79 -4.96
CA PRO A 468 -19.59 -3.10 -4.95
C PRO A 468 -19.59 -1.83 -4.10
N ASP A 469 -18.60 -1.64 -3.21
CA ASP A 469 -18.53 -0.48 -2.31
C ASP A 469 -17.99 0.78 -3.01
N ARG A 470 -17.48 0.65 -4.26
CA ARG A 470 -16.89 1.73 -5.05
C ARG A 470 -17.42 1.72 -6.48
N PRO A 471 -18.66 2.18 -6.73
CA PRO A 471 -19.22 2.17 -8.08
C PRO A 471 -18.44 3.09 -9.02
N SER A 472 -18.29 2.68 -10.28
CA SER A 472 -17.76 3.54 -11.34
C SER A 472 -18.91 4.10 -12.18
N SER A 473 -18.71 5.24 -12.84
CA SER A 473 -19.75 5.87 -13.65
C SER A 473 -19.21 6.37 -14.98
N ILE A 474 -20.01 6.27 -16.02
CA ILE A 474 -19.70 6.79 -17.35
C ILE A 474 -20.86 7.62 -17.86
N VAL A 475 -20.56 8.74 -18.52
CA VAL A 475 -21.59 9.66 -18.99
C VAL A 475 -22.30 9.10 -20.24
N THR A 476 -23.62 9.26 -20.27
CA THR A 476 -24.51 8.81 -21.36
C THR A 476 -25.50 9.91 -21.71
N ALA A 477 -25.89 10.03 -22.98
CA ALA A 477 -26.87 11.02 -23.42
C ALA A 477 -28.24 10.38 -23.66
N ASN A 478 -29.29 10.95 -23.07
CA ASN A 478 -30.68 10.63 -23.41
C ASN A 478 -31.30 11.76 -24.24
N GLU A 479 -31.10 12.99 -23.81
CA GLU A 479 -31.61 14.19 -24.47
C GLU A 479 -30.45 15.12 -24.81
N PHE A 480 -30.51 15.77 -25.98
CA PHE A 480 -29.46 16.68 -26.42
C PHE A 480 -30.02 17.98 -26.98
N ASP A 481 -29.59 19.09 -26.38
CA ASP A 481 -29.91 20.46 -26.82
C ASP A 481 -28.67 21.35 -26.64
N ILE A 482 -28.71 22.52 -27.28
CA ILE A 482 -27.63 23.50 -27.27
C ILE A 482 -28.14 24.87 -26.82
N PRO A 483 -27.33 25.66 -26.08
CA PRO A 483 -27.72 26.97 -25.59
C PRO A 483 -27.78 28.03 -26.72
N GLU A 484 -27.20 27.76 -27.89
CA GLU A 484 -27.14 28.71 -28.99
C GLU A 484 -28.53 29.01 -29.61
N PRO A 485 -28.68 30.20 -30.24
CA PRO A 485 -29.90 30.53 -30.98
C PRO A 485 -30.17 29.55 -32.13
N PHE A 486 -31.45 29.45 -32.51
CA PHE A 486 -31.91 28.56 -33.58
C PHE A 486 -31.09 28.73 -34.88
N GLY A 487 -30.58 27.60 -35.39
CA GLY A 487 -29.80 27.55 -36.63
C GLY A 487 -28.36 28.06 -36.52
N GLN A 488 -27.84 28.29 -35.31
CA GLN A 488 -26.43 28.59 -35.07
C GLN A 488 -25.75 27.45 -34.33
N LEU A 489 -24.46 27.27 -34.62
CA LEU A 489 -23.59 26.30 -33.97
C LEU A 489 -22.43 27.07 -33.30
N GLY A 490 -22.26 26.89 -31.99
CA GLY A 490 -21.20 27.55 -31.22
C GLY A 490 -19.80 27.08 -31.56
N SER A 491 -18.79 27.77 -31.05
CA SER A 491 -17.37 27.42 -31.25
C SER A 491 -17.04 26.01 -30.73
N ASN A 492 -17.59 25.61 -29.58
CA ASN A 492 -17.36 24.28 -28.99
C ASN A 492 -17.85 23.16 -29.90
N ALA A 493 -19.08 23.30 -30.41
CA ALA A 493 -19.70 22.34 -31.30
C ALA A 493 -18.97 22.23 -32.66
N LYS A 494 -18.57 23.37 -33.23
CA LYS A 494 -17.72 23.41 -34.44
C LYS A 494 -16.36 22.75 -34.22
N GLY A 495 -15.73 23.05 -33.07
CA GLY A 495 -14.45 22.46 -32.67
C GLY A 495 -14.52 20.95 -32.52
N ARG A 496 -15.63 20.39 -32.01
CA ARG A 496 -15.83 18.93 -31.94
C ARG A 496 -15.90 18.28 -33.31
N ILE A 497 -16.65 18.84 -34.25
CA ILE A 497 -16.71 18.35 -35.64
C ILE A 497 -15.33 18.40 -36.30
N GLN A 498 -14.60 19.52 -36.15
CA GLN A 498 -13.24 19.68 -36.68
C GLN A 498 -12.24 18.71 -36.03
N SER A 499 -12.36 18.45 -34.73
CA SER A 499 -11.52 17.47 -34.03
C SER A 499 -11.75 16.04 -34.52
N GLY A 500 -12.98 15.69 -34.91
CA GLY A 500 -13.28 14.40 -35.54
C GLY A 500 -12.46 14.16 -36.82
N MET A 501 -12.26 15.22 -37.63
CA MET A 501 -11.48 15.16 -38.85
C MET A 501 -9.97 15.21 -38.58
N TYR A 502 -9.50 16.25 -37.90
CA TYR A 502 -8.08 16.61 -37.89
C TYR A 502 -7.30 16.12 -36.65
N SER A 503 -7.97 15.78 -35.55
CA SER A 503 -7.26 15.50 -34.30
C SER A 503 -6.59 14.12 -34.32
N VAL A 504 -5.29 14.05 -34.10
CA VAL A 504 -4.55 12.78 -33.96
C VAL A 504 -4.55 12.31 -32.49
N SER A 505 -5.01 13.13 -31.55
CA SER A 505 -4.94 12.84 -30.12
C SER A 505 -6.12 11.96 -29.67
N SER A 506 -5.78 10.82 -29.07
CA SER A 506 -6.69 9.88 -28.42
C SER A 506 -7.56 10.52 -27.32
N SER A 507 -7.07 11.56 -26.63
CA SER A 507 -7.74 12.21 -25.51
C SER A 507 -9.07 12.91 -25.84
N LEU A 508 -9.28 13.36 -27.08
CA LEU A 508 -10.55 13.97 -27.53
C LEU A 508 -11.63 12.93 -27.88
N ARG A 509 -11.30 11.63 -27.78
CA ARG A 509 -12.17 10.50 -28.11
C ARG A 509 -12.70 9.75 -26.88
N VAL A 510 -12.37 10.21 -25.68
CA VAL A 510 -12.75 9.54 -24.42
C VAL A 510 -13.89 10.33 -23.77
N PRO A 511 -15.05 9.70 -23.50
CA PRO A 511 -16.14 10.36 -22.77
C PRO A 511 -15.73 10.58 -21.31
N THR A 512 -16.38 11.52 -20.64
CA THR A 512 -16.17 11.73 -19.20
C THR A 512 -16.62 10.50 -18.39
N TYR A 513 -15.75 9.99 -17.49
CA TYR A 513 -16.02 8.87 -16.60
C TYR A 513 -15.40 9.08 -15.21
N SER A 514 -15.90 8.35 -14.20
CA SER A 514 -15.33 8.24 -12.86
C SER A 514 -14.92 6.79 -12.59
N CYS A 515 -13.63 6.58 -12.30
CA CYS A 515 -13.04 5.28 -12.00
C CYS A 515 -11.91 5.42 -10.97
N ASP A 516 -12.23 5.21 -9.69
CA ASP A 516 -11.29 5.48 -8.60
C ASP A 516 -10.12 4.48 -8.49
N THR A 517 -10.20 3.34 -9.17
CA THR A 517 -9.22 2.24 -9.06
C THR A 517 -8.32 2.11 -10.29
N GLY A 518 -8.59 2.84 -11.36
CA GLY A 518 -7.92 2.68 -12.66
C GLY A 518 -8.31 1.41 -13.44
N ASN A 519 -9.19 0.55 -12.88
CA ASN A 519 -9.70 -0.65 -13.56
C ASN A 519 -11.24 -0.71 -13.44
N CYS A 520 -11.96 -0.31 -14.49
CA CYS A 520 -13.42 -0.23 -14.49
C CYS A 520 -14.07 -0.78 -15.76
N THR A 521 -15.33 -1.16 -15.64
CA THR A 521 -16.14 -1.67 -16.77
C THR A 521 -17.58 -1.21 -16.76
N TRP A 522 -18.08 -0.93 -17.95
CA TRP A 522 -19.47 -0.63 -18.23
C TRP A 522 -19.93 -1.50 -19.40
N ILE A 523 -20.81 -2.46 -19.12
CA ILE A 523 -21.21 -3.48 -20.10
C ILE A 523 -22.65 -3.24 -20.53
N GLY A 524 -22.87 -3.13 -21.84
CA GLY A 524 -24.19 -3.19 -22.47
C GLY A 524 -25.08 -1.98 -22.22
N TYR A 525 -24.50 -0.79 -22.09
CA TYR A 525 -25.25 0.45 -21.83
C TYR A 525 -25.63 1.16 -23.14
N ASN A 526 -26.67 2.00 -23.09
CA ASN A 526 -27.21 2.69 -24.27
C ASN A 526 -26.98 4.21 -24.16
N THR A 527 -26.68 4.85 -25.29
CA THR A 527 -26.56 6.31 -25.39
C THR A 527 -27.10 6.82 -26.72
N LEU A 528 -27.64 8.03 -26.73
CA LEU A 528 -27.88 8.80 -27.95
C LEU A 528 -26.54 9.08 -28.62
N GLY A 529 -26.51 8.94 -29.94
CA GLY A 529 -25.36 9.24 -30.78
C GLY A 529 -25.75 9.52 -32.22
N VAL A 530 -24.74 9.58 -33.08
CA VAL A 530 -24.91 9.73 -34.53
C VAL A 530 -24.45 8.47 -35.22
N GLY A 531 -25.31 7.88 -36.03
CA GLY A 531 -24.97 6.78 -36.93
C GLY A 531 -24.52 7.27 -38.29
N VAL A 532 -23.80 6.41 -39.02
CA VAL A 532 -23.39 6.67 -40.40
C VAL A 532 -23.56 5.42 -41.25
N HIS A 533 -24.06 5.61 -42.47
CA HIS A 533 -24.04 4.60 -43.52
C HIS A 533 -23.50 5.23 -44.80
N CYS A 534 -22.57 4.54 -45.46
CA CYS A 534 -21.96 4.98 -46.72
C CYS A 534 -22.18 3.92 -47.80
N ALA A 535 -22.49 4.35 -49.02
CA ALA A 535 -22.70 3.52 -50.19
C ALA A 535 -21.85 4.00 -51.36
N ASP A 536 -21.34 3.05 -52.12
CA ASP A 536 -20.65 3.32 -53.39
C ASP A 536 -21.68 3.61 -54.50
N LEU A 537 -21.52 4.76 -55.17
CA LEU A 537 -22.33 5.22 -56.29
C LEU A 537 -21.58 5.16 -57.62
N THR A 538 -20.38 4.60 -57.67
CA THR A 538 -19.52 4.60 -58.85
C THR A 538 -20.20 3.96 -60.07
N SER A 539 -21.00 2.91 -59.88
CA SER A 539 -21.77 2.27 -60.96
C SER A 539 -22.88 3.13 -61.54
N ASP A 540 -23.34 4.14 -60.80
CA ASP A 540 -24.43 5.03 -61.18
C ASP A 540 -23.93 6.26 -61.97
N LEU A 541 -22.62 6.39 -62.20
CA LEU A 541 -22.00 7.48 -62.95
C LEU A 541 -22.18 7.33 -64.46
N VAL A 542 -22.66 8.40 -65.10
CA VAL A 542 -22.71 8.54 -66.56
C VAL A 542 -21.57 9.44 -67.03
N ARG A 543 -20.69 8.91 -67.89
CA ARG A 543 -19.56 9.64 -68.48
C ARG A 543 -19.92 10.24 -69.83
N THR A 544 -19.61 11.52 -70.01
CA THR A 544 -19.70 12.26 -71.29
C THR A 544 -18.43 13.05 -71.54
N CYS A 545 -17.72 12.81 -72.64
CA CYS A 545 -16.46 13.50 -72.96
C CYS A 545 -16.62 14.49 -74.12
N SER A 546 -15.84 15.58 -74.10
CA SER A 546 -15.87 16.59 -75.15
C SER A 546 -15.27 16.06 -76.45
N ASN A 547 -15.94 16.35 -77.57
CA ASN A 547 -15.44 16.07 -78.93
C ASN A 547 -14.74 17.28 -79.56
N ASP A 548 -14.60 18.39 -78.82
CA ASP A 548 -14.01 19.62 -79.34
C ASP A 548 -12.48 19.50 -79.44
N THR A 549 -11.97 19.50 -80.67
CA THR A 549 -10.54 19.45 -80.98
C THR A 549 -9.76 20.67 -80.45
N ALA A 550 -10.43 21.80 -80.18
CA ALA A 550 -9.79 22.98 -79.60
C ALA A 550 -9.51 22.83 -78.09
N LEU A 551 -10.27 21.96 -77.40
CA LEU A 551 -10.12 21.63 -75.98
C LEU A 551 -9.31 20.34 -75.75
N GLN A 552 -8.92 19.64 -76.83
CA GLN A 552 -8.07 18.45 -76.77
C GLN A 552 -6.61 18.86 -76.54
N ASN A 553 -6.11 18.58 -75.35
CA ASN A 553 -4.68 18.71 -75.07
C ASN A 553 -3.94 17.47 -75.61
N SER A 554 -2.92 17.65 -76.44
CA SER A 554 -2.13 16.57 -77.04
C SER A 554 -1.46 15.63 -76.02
N VAL A 555 -1.34 16.06 -74.76
CA VAL A 555 -0.75 15.31 -73.64
C VAL A 555 -1.83 14.77 -72.67
N MET A 556 -2.89 15.55 -72.40
CA MET A 556 -3.88 15.21 -71.34
C MET A 556 -5.19 14.59 -71.86
N GLY A 557 -5.45 14.63 -73.17
CA GLY A 557 -6.67 14.10 -73.78
C GLY A 557 -7.85 15.07 -73.74
N ALA A 558 -9.04 14.58 -74.09
CA ALA A 558 -10.27 15.37 -74.06
C ALA A 558 -10.87 15.41 -72.64
N PRO A 559 -11.42 16.55 -72.19
CA PRO A 559 -12.06 16.66 -70.89
C PRO A 559 -13.32 15.81 -70.85
N CYS A 560 -13.54 15.11 -69.73
CA CYS A 560 -14.74 14.32 -69.48
C CYS A 560 -15.53 14.86 -68.28
N ASN A 561 -16.85 14.76 -68.39
CA ASN A 561 -17.82 15.08 -67.35
C ASN A 561 -18.48 13.78 -66.87
N TYR A 562 -18.57 13.60 -65.55
CA TYR A 562 -19.19 12.46 -64.90
C TYR A 562 -20.41 12.93 -64.12
N ARG A 563 -21.56 12.30 -64.32
CA ARG A 563 -22.84 12.77 -63.77
C ARG A 563 -23.60 11.65 -63.07
N LEU A 564 -24.17 11.96 -61.91
CA LEU A 564 -25.13 11.13 -61.19
C LEU A 564 -26.58 11.39 -61.63
N PRO A 565 -27.51 10.43 -61.45
CA PRO A 565 -28.91 10.56 -61.87
C PRO A 565 -29.66 11.77 -61.27
N ASN A 566 -29.27 12.19 -60.06
CA ASN A 566 -29.85 13.34 -59.36
C ASN A 566 -29.28 14.71 -59.81
N GLY A 567 -28.45 14.72 -60.85
CA GLY A 567 -27.89 15.94 -61.44
C GLY A 567 -26.63 16.47 -60.77
N MET A 568 -26.03 15.77 -59.80
CA MET A 568 -24.67 16.06 -59.37
C MET A 568 -23.69 15.69 -60.49
N ASN A 569 -22.67 16.51 -60.72
CA ASN A 569 -21.68 16.27 -61.76
C ASN A 569 -20.26 16.64 -61.29
N LEU A 570 -19.28 16.06 -61.98
CA LEU A 570 -17.87 16.31 -61.82
C LEU A 570 -17.25 16.49 -63.21
N GLY A 571 -16.78 17.70 -63.46
CA GLY A 571 -16.17 18.09 -64.72
C GLY A 571 -16.49 19.55 -65.05
N SER A 572 -15.55 20.20 -65.71
CA SER A 572 -15.66 21.54 -66.28
C SER A 572 -15.34 21.48 -67.77
N ASP A 573 -15.69 22.51 -68.53
CA ASP A 573 -15.33 22.59 -69.96
C ASP A 573 -13.82 22.48 -70.20
N ASP A 574 -13.01 22.77 -69.16
CA ASP A 574 -11.55 22.68 -69.15
C ASP A 574 -10.99 21.42 -68.47
N GLY A 575 -11.80 20.52 -67.91
CA GLY A 575 -11.38 19.23 -67.33
C GLY A 575 -10.62 19.28 -66.00
N HIS A 576 -10.48 20.45 -65.38
CA HIS A 576 -9.65 20.64 -64.18
C HIS A 576 -10.38 20.40 -62.85
N ASN A 577 -11.71 20.27 -62.83
CA ASN A 577 -12.45 19.95 -61.60
C ASN A 577 -12.32 18.45 -61.29
N VAL A 578 -11.53 18.10 -60.27
CA VAL A 578 -11.12 16.71 -59.98
C VAL A 578 -11.87 16.09 -58.79
N PHE A 579 -12.51 16.90 -57.95
CA PHE A 579 -13.36 16.43 -56.86
C PHE A 579 -14.52 17.39 -56.62
N ALA A 580 -15.69 16.89 -56.28
CA ALA A 580 -16.88 17.68 -55.97
C ALA A 580 -17.66 17.04 -54.83
N VAL A 581 -18.15 17.88 -53.92
CA VAL A 581 -18.95 17.48 -52.76
C VAL A 581 -20.22 18.32 -52.72
N ASN A 582 -21.35 17.66 -52.52
CA ASN A 582 -22.63 18.34 -52.41
C ASN A 582 -23.50 17.72 -51.31
N LEU A 583 -24.03 18.59 -50.44
CA LEU A 583 -24.87 18.19 -49.31
C LEU A 583 -26.36 18.56 -49.51
N SER A 584 -26.70 19.19 -50.64
CA SER A 584 -28.04 19.69 -50.94
C SER A 584 -28.80 18.84 -51.97
N ARG A 585 -28.22 17.73 -52.43
CA ARG A 585 -28.81 16.86 -53.46
C ARG A 585 -29.76 15.84 -52.83
N THR A 586 -30.71 15.35 -53.63
CA THR A 586 -31.59 14.26 -53.22
C THR A 586 -30.82 12.94 -53.15
N SER A 587 -31.08 12.15 -52.11
CA SER A 587 -30.45 10.84 -51.94
C SER A 587 -30.80 9.86 -53.08
N ILE A 588 -29.83 9.02 -53.44
CA ILE A 588 -29.96 7.95 -54.42
C ILE A 588 -30.15 6.58 -53.73
N LYS A 589 -29.41 6.29 -52.64
CA LYS A 589 -29.48 5.00 -51.93
C LYS A 589 -30.24 5.10 -50.62
N TYR A 590 -30.00 6.16 -49.84
CA TYR A 590 -30.56 6.38 -48.51
C TYR A 590 -31.87 7.21 -48.48
N SER A 591 -32.74 7.00 -49.46
CA SER A 591 -34.03 7.72 -49.58
C SER A 591 -35.06 7.38 -48.50
N ASN A 592 -34.85 6.28 -47.77
CA ASN A 592 -35.67 5.83 -46.64
C ASN A 592 -35.48 6.69 -45.37
N TYR A 593 -34.36 7.42 -45.26
CA TYR A 593 -34.10 8.30 -44.13
C TYR A 593 -34.86 9.62 -44.29
N SER A 594 -35.88 9.84 -43.45
CA SER A 594 -36.65 11.08 -43.45
C SER A 594 -35.85 12.19 -42.77
N ASN A 595 -35.48 13.24 -43.51
CA ASN A 595 -34.69 14.38 -43.04
C ASN A 595 -33.47 13.96 -42.20
N PRO A 596 -32.40 13.40 -42.80
CA PRO A 596 -31.20 13.01 -42.07
C PRO A 596 -30.44 14.23 -41.51
N LEU A 597 -29.55 13.99 -40.54
CA LEU A 597 -28.71 15.03 -39.95
C LEU A 597 -27.74 15.61 -40.98
N THR A 598 -27.21 14.80 -41.89
CA THR A 598 -26.45 15.24 -43.05
C THR A 598 -26.49 14.16 -44.13
N LEU A 599 -26.60 14.55 -45.39
CA LEU A 599 -26.40 13.67 -46.54
C LEU A 599 -25.24 14.23 -47.36
N VAL A 600 -24.15 13.48 -47.48
CA VAL A 600 -22.97 13.89 -48.25
C VAL A 600 -22.88 13.05 -49.50
N GLN A 601 -22.87 13.69 -50.66
CA GLN A 601 -22.52 13.03 -51.92
C GLN A 601 -21.21 13.58 -52.45
N THR A 602 -20.35 12.68 -52.92
CA THR A 602 -19.05 13.02 -53.49
C THR A 602 -18.88 12.35 -54.85
N ILE A 603 -18.18 13.02 -55.75
CA ILE A 603 -17.64 12.44 -56.98
C ILE A 603 -16.18 12.89 -57.04
N GLY A 604 -15.25 11.95 -57.23
CA GLY A 604 -13.82 12.22 -57.14
C GLY A 604 -12.98 11.41 -58.11
N ALA A 605 -12.10 12.10 -58.84
CA ALA A 605 -11.01 11.52 -59.61
C ALA A 605 -9.72 11.58 -58.77
N PHE A 606 -9.62 10.71 -57.76
CA PHE A 606 -8.52 10.72 -56.80
C PHE A 606 -7.16 10.51 -57.49
N ASN A 607 -6.14 11.25 -57.06
CA ASN A 607 -4.78 11.27 -57.65
C ASN A 607 -4.70 11.74 -59.11
N ASN A 608 -5.76 12.31 -59.68
CA ASN A 608 -5.75 12.91 -61.01
C ASN A 608 -5.79 14.43 -60.89
N GLU A 609 -5.00 15.10 -61.72
CA GLU A 609 -5.00 16.57 -61.85
C GLU A 609 -5.92 17.05 -62.97
N TYR A 610 -6.38 16.11 -63.79
CA TYR A 610 -7.20 16.35 -64.97
C TYR A 610 -8.12 15.16 -65.22
N ILE A 611 -9.38 15.43 -65.55
CA ILE A 611 -10.37 14.38 -65.82
C ILE A 611 -10.46 14.10 -67.32
N ASN A 612 -9.98 12.92 -67.71
CA ASN A 612 -10.11 12.36 -69.05
C ASN A 612 -10.81 10.99 -69.02
N ALA A 613 -10.88 10.31 -70.18
CA ALA A 613 -11.56 9.03 -70.32
C ALA A 613 -10.91 7.88 -69.54
N SER A 614 -9.64 8.02 -69.15
CA SER A 614 -8.84 7.03 -68.42
C SER A 614 -8.78 7.31 -66.91
N ALA A 615 -9.28 8.47 -66.45
CA ALA A 615 -9.33 8.81 -65.04
C ALA A 615 -10.23 7.85 -64.28
N GLN A 616 -9.74 7.32 -63.16
CA GLN A 616 -10.55 6.53 -62.25
C GLN A 616 -11.39 7.48 -61.40
N VAL A 617 -12.70 7.48 -61.64
CA VAL A 617 -13.66 8.32 -60.93
C VAL A 617 -14.50 7.45 -60.03
N LEU A 618 -14.56 7.79 -58.75
CA LEU A 618 -15.39 7.14 -57.74
C LEU A 618 -16.48 8.11 -57.30
N ALA A 619 -17.62 7.57 -56.91
CA ALA A 619 -18.68 8.35 -56.27
C ALA A 619 -19.16 7.66 -55.01
N ALA A 620 -19.48 8.44 -53.98
CA ALA A 620 -19.98 7.92 -52.72
C ALA A 620 -21.15 8.75 -52.20
N GLU A 621 -22.04 8.11 -51.46
CA GLU A 621 -23.09 8.75 -50.69
C GLU A 621 -23.01 8.29 -49.24
N CYS A 622 -22.93 9.22 -48.30
CA CYS A 622 -22.96 8.94 -46.87
C CYS A 622 -24.13 9.67 -46.21
N VAL A 623 -24.88 8.98 -45.36
CA VAL A 623 -25.96 9.55 -44.54
C VAL A 623 -25.57 9.50 -43.08
N LEU A 624 -25.69 10.65 -42.38
CA LEU A 624 -25.59 10.75 -40.93
C LEU A 624 -26.99 10.94 -40.35
N PHE A 625 -27.32 10.18 -39.32
CA PHE A 625 -28.65 10.16 -38.70
C PHE A 625 -28.56 9.98 -37.18
N PRO A 626 -29.57 10.40 -36.41
CA PRO A 626 -29.60 10.13 -34.97
C PRO A 626 -29.80 8.63 -34.72
N ALA A 627 -29.06 8.07 -33.78
CA ALA A 627 -29.13 6.65 -33.46
C ALA A 627 -29.01 6.39 -31.95
N ILE A 628 -29.54 5.26 -31.50
CA ILE A 628 -29.22 4.72 -30.17
C ILE A 628 -28.05 3.76 -30.35
N LYS A 629 -26.93 4.02 -29.66
CA LYS A 629 -25.76 3.16 -29.67
C LYS A 629 -25.69 2.36 -28.38
N LYS A 630 -25.48 1.04 -28.51
CA LYS A 630 -25.22 0.13 -27.39
C LYS A 630 -23.74 -0.16 -27.31
N LEU A 631 -23.13 0.16 -26.18
CA LEU A 631 -21.68 0.20 -26.02
C LEU A 631 -21.21 -0.68 -24.84
N ASN A 632 -20.01 -1.23 -25.00
CA ASN A 632 -19.19 -1.75 -23.91
C ASN A 632 -17.97 -0.84 -23.76
N SER A 633 -17.68 -0.40 -22.53
CA SER A 633 -16.49 0.39 -22.25
C SER A 633 -15.71 -0.19 -21.09
N SER A 634 -14.40 -0.08 -21.15
CA SER A 634 -13.48 -0.53 -20.11
C SER A 634 -12.30 0.41 -19.96
N VAL A 635 -11.81 0.55 -18.73
CA VAL A 635 -10.62 1.30 -18.38
C VAL A 635 -9.66 0.34 -17.68
N GLY A 636 -8.39 0.35 -18.08
CA GLY A 636 -7.33 -0.41 -17.43
C GLY A 636 -6.46 -1.22 -18.40
N GLN A 637 -5.19 -1.37 -18.05
CA GLN A 637 -4.17 -1.99 -18.92
C GLN A 637 -4.40 -3.49 -19.16
N TRP A 638 -5.06 -4.18 -18.23
CA TRP A 638 -5.31 -5.62 -18.34
C TRP A 638 -6.23 -6.00 -19.52
N TYR A 639 -7.06 -5.07 -19.98
CA TYR A 639 -8.01 -5.33 -21.05
C TYR A 639 -7.36 -5.44 -22.43
N LEU A 640 -6.16 -4.88 -22.61
CA LEU A 640 -5.46 -4.82 -23.91
C LEU A 640 -5.15 -6.20 -24.50
N ASP A 641 -4.99 -7.23 -23.67
CA ASP A 641 -4.58 -8.56 -24.12
C ASP A 641 -5.72 -9.39 -24.76
N ASN A 642 -6.98 -8.92 -24.67
CA ASN A 642 -8.17 -9.64 -25.16
C ASN A 642 -9.13 -8.77 -26.00
N VAL A 643 -8.67 -7.64 -26.54
CA VAL A 643 -9.53 -6.68 -27.25
C VAL A 643 -9.90 -7.16 -28.65
N ASP A 644 -11.16 -7.01 -29.04
CA ASP A 644 -11.62 -7.17 -30.43
C ASP A 644 -10.83 -6.22 -31.33
N PRO A 645 -10.24 -6.70 -32.45
CA PRO A 645 -9.59 -5.83 -33.41
C PRO A 645 -10.42 -4.62 -33.79
N ASN A 646 -11.76 -4.67 -33.75
CA ASN A 646 -12.66 -3.57 -34.14
C ASN A 646 -12.99 -2.57 -33.01
N ALA A 647 -12.45 -2.72 -31.80
CA ALA A 647 -12.74 -1.80 -30.69
C ALA A 647 -11.95 -0.48 -30.80
N LEU A 648 -12.58 0.62 -30.39
CA LEU A 648 -11.91 1.92 -30.26
C LEU A 648 -10.99 1.89 -29.03
N VAL A 649 -9.68 1.84 -29.25
CA VAL A 649 -8.67 1.93 -28.19
C VAL A 649 -8.12 3.35 -28.16
N SER A 650 -8.15 3.97 -26.98
CA SER A 650 -7.71 5.34 -26.76
C SER A 650 -6.95 5.47 -25.44
N THR A 651 -5.82 6.15 -25.44
CA THR A 651 -5.08 6.50 -24.22
C THR A 651 -5.58 7.83 -23.66
N SER A 652 -6.01 7.83 -22.40
CA SER A 652 -6.34 9.05 -21.66
C SER A 652 -5.05 9.76 -21.25
N THR A 653 -4.86 11.00 -21.71
CA THR A 653 -3.73 11.84 -21.26
C THR A 653 -3.88 12.32 -19.82
N PHE A 654 -5.08 12.22 -19.23
CA PHE A 654 -5.38 12.70 -17.88
C PHE A 654 -5.01 11.72 -16.77
N THR A 655 -5.07 10.42 -17.03
CA THR A 655 -4.79 9.39 -16.01
C THR A 655 -3.69 8.40 -16.43
N GLY A 656 -3.26 8.43 -17.70
CA GLY A 656 -2.34 7.43 -18.24
C GLY A 656 -3.00 6.06 -18.49
N ASP A 657 -4.30 5.92 -18.20
CA ASP A 657 -5.03 4.67 -18.38
C ASP A 657 -5.46 4.46 -19.83
N TYR A 658 -5.52 3.20 -20.23
CA TYR A 658 -6.08 2.77 -21.50
C TYR A 658 -7.60 2.69 -21.39
N TYR A 659 -8.29 3.41 -22.28
CA TYR A 659 -9.73 3.36 -22.46
C TYR A 659 -10.05 2.56 -23.73
N VAL A 660 -10.97 1.61 -23.61
CA VAL A 660 -11.46 0.82 -24.74
C VAL A 660 -12.97 0.94 -24.80
N GLU A 661 -13.50 1.20 -25.98
CA GLU A 661 -14.94 1.23 -26.24
C GLU A 661 -15.28 0.42 -27.49
N GLN A 662 -16.31 -0.43 -27.37
CA GLN A 662 -16.78 -1.28 -28.44
C GLN A 662 -18.27 -1.03 -28.68
N GLU A 663 -18.64 -0.76 -29.93
CA GLU A 663 -20.03 -0.70 -30.35
C GLU A 663 -20.57 -2.11 -30.57
N ILE A 664 -21.60 -2.48 -29.81
CA ILE A 664 -22.25 -3.79 -29.91
C ILE A 664 -23.35 -3.76 -30.98
N SER A 665 -24.13 -2.69 -30.99
CA SER A 665 -25.25 -2.51 -31.91
C SER A 665 -25.66 -1.05 -32.02
N MET A 666 -26.14 -0.65 -33.20
CA MET A 666 -26.70 0.67 -33.48
C MET A 666 -28.14 0.53 -33.97
N TYR A 667 -29.02 1.38 -33.46
CA TYR A 667 -30.45 1.40 -33.79
C TYR A 667 -30.83 2.73 -34.44
N ASP A 668 -31.41 2.68 -35.63
CA ASP A 668 -31.59 3.82 -36.54
C ASP A 668 -33.04 4.25 -36.80
N ASN A 669 -34.02 3.62 -36.13
CA ASN A 669 -35.43 4.00 -36.25
C ASN A 669 -35.73 5.25 -35.41
N TYR A 670 -35.99 6.36 -36.08
CA TYR A 670 -36.30 7.65 -35.48
C TYR A 670 -37.52 8.32 -36.14
N THR A 671 -38.11 9.28 -35.45
CA THR A 671 -39.12 10.19 -36.01
C THR A 671 -38.60 11.62 -35.96
N TYR A 672 -38.76 12.36 -37.06
CA TYR A 672 -38.40 13.78 -37.13
C TYR A 672 -39.66 14.64 -37.18
N THR A 673 -39.75 15.63 -36.30
CA THR A 673 -40.80 16.64 -36.29
C THR A 673 -40.19 17.99 -36.67
N SER A 674 -40.51 18.47 -37.87
CA SER A 674 -40.05 19.79 -38.33
C SER A 674 -40.80 20.91 -37.60
N ALA A 675 -40.10 21.96 -37.19
CA ALA A 675 -40.70 23.22 -36.77
C ALA A 675 -39.90 24.42 -37.29
N LEU A 676 -40.61 25.53 -37.50
CA LEU A 676 -40.02 26.83 -37.89
C LEU A 676 -39.44 27.58 -36.67
N ASP A 677 -39.64 27.04 -35.46
CA ASP A 677 -39.29 27.60 -34.17
C ASP A 677 -38.73 26.52 -33.21
N ASP A 678 -38.26 26.94 -32.04
CA ASP A 678 -37.62 26.12 -31.01
C ASP A 678 -38.62 25.43 -30.06
N ARG A 679 -39.67 24.83 -30.63
CA ARG A 679 -40.63 24.08 -29.79
C ARG A 679 -39.99 22.81 -29.26
N ALA A 680 -40.24 22.49 -27.99
CA ALA A 680 -39.74 21.28 -27.33
C ALA A 680 -40.18 19.96 -28.00
N SER A 681 -41.24 19.98 -28.82
CA SER A 681 -41.71 18.82 -29.60
C SER A 681 -40.99 18.64 -30.94
N ALA A 682 -40.19 19.63 -31.38
CA ALA A 682 -39.49 19.62 -32.65
C ALA A 682 -38.09 19.00 -32.54
N GLY A 683 -37.66 18.31 -33.59
CA GLY A 683 -36.38 17.61 -33.65
C GLY A 683 -36.55 16.10 -33.81
N TYR A 684 -35.52 15.35 -33.41
CA TYR A 684 -35.53 13.89 -33.50
C TYR A 684 -35.99 13.26 -32.20
N HIS A 685 -36.79 12.20 -32.32
CA HIS A 685 -37.26 11.38 -31.22
C HIS A 685 -37.06 9.90 -31.55
N LEU A 686 -36.49 9.16 -30.61
CA LEU A 686 -36.25 7.72 -30.69
C LEU A 686 -36.83 7.06 -29.44
N SER A 687 -37.55 5.95 -29.62
CA SER A 687 -38.09 5.17 -28.51
C SER A 687 -37.48 3.78 -28.50
N SER A 688 -37.01 3.38 -27.32
CA SER A 688 -36.50 2.02 -27.03
C SER A 688 -37.51 0.91 -27.34
N GLU A 689 -38.83 1.17 -27.25
CA GLU A 689 -39.87 0.17 -27.53
C GLU A 689 -39.87 -0.33 -28.98
N LYS A 690 -39.36 0.49 -29.91
CA LYS A 690 -39.28 0.16 -31.33
C LYS A 690 -38.07 -0.71 -31.66
N HIS A 691 -37.26 -1.08 -30.65
CA HIS A 691 -35.96 -1.71 -30.80
C HIS A 691 -35.82 -2.98 -29.93
N PRO A 692 -35.98 -4.18 -30.51
CA PRO A 692 -35.82 -5.43 -29.77
C PRO A 692 -34.34 -5.62 -29.37
N GLY A 693 -34.00 -5.32 -28.12
CA GLY A 693 -32.62 -5.37 -27.61
C GLY A 693 -32.28 -4.35 -26.52
N ILE A 694 -33.19 -3.39 -26.30
CA ILE A 694 -33.13 -2.39 -25.21
C ILE A 694 -34.19 -2.74 -24.16
N ASN A 695 -33.75 -2.96 -22.91
CA ASN A 695 -34.65 -3.22 -21.79
C ASN A 695 -35.03 -1.89 -21.11
N GLY A 696 -36.33 -1.60 -20.99
CA GLY A 696 -36.87 -0.39 -20.33
C GLY A 696 -37.45 0.62 -21.32
N GLN A 697 -38.46 1.38 -20.88
CA GLN A 697 -39.07 2.47 -21.65
C GLN A 697 -38.26 3.76 -21.47
N THR A 698 -37.20 3.91 -22.25
CA THR A 698 -36.41 5.16 -22.35
C THR A 698 -36.65 5.83 -23.69
N THR A 699 -36.90 7.14 -23.67
CA THR A 699 -36.99 7.99 -24.87
C THR A 699 -35.70 8.79 -25.03
N TYR A 700 -35.23 8.89 -26.27
CA TYR A 700 -34.07 9.68 -26.64
C TYR A 700 -34.50 10.82 -27.56
N SER A 701 -33.96 12.02 -27.37
CA SER A 701 -34.37 13.20 -28.13
C SER A 701 -33.19 14.11 -28.49
N MET A 702 -33.30 14.77 -29.63
CA MET A 702 -32.35 15.79 -30.09
C MET A 702 -33.12 17.00 -30.59
N SER A 703 -32.84 18.17 -30.03
CA SER A 703 -33.59 19.39 -30.35
C SER A 703 -33.41 19.82 -31.81
N ASN A 704 -34.44 20.47 -32.36
CA ASN A 704 -34.38 20.97 -33.73
C ASN A 704 -33.30 22.05 -33.95
N LYS A 705 -32.90 22.79 -32.90
CA LYS A 705 -31.77 23.74 -32.97
C LYS A 705 -30.48 23.04 -33.40
N VAL A 706 -30.17 21.92 -32.75
CA VAL A 706 -28.99 21.10 -33.05
C VAL A 706 -29.06 20.62 -34.48
N VAL A 707 -30.21 20.08 -34.89
CA VAL A 707 -30.40 19.51 -36.24
C VAL A 707 -30.08 20.55 -37.32
N ILE A 708 -30.73 21.72 -37.25
CA ILE A 708 -30.54 22.79 -38.24
C ILE A 708 -29.12 23.37 -38.16
N GLY A 709 -28.58 23.55 -36.95
CA GLY A 709 -27.22 24.07 -36.75
C GLY A 709 -26.15 23.17 -37.37
N VAL A 710 -26.25 21.85 -37.15
CA VAL A 710 -25.34 20.85 -37.72
C VAL A 710 -25.52 20.76 -39.23
N GLN A 711 -26.75 20.65 -39.74
CA GLN A 711 -27.03 20.62 -41.19
C GLN A 711 -26.40 21.81 -41.91
N ARG A 712 -26.59 23.02 -41.37
CA ARG A 712 -26.04 24.25 -41.96
C ARG A 712 -24.52 24.26 -41.91
N TYR A 713 -23.93 23.94 -40.75
CA TYR A 713 -22.48 23.97 -40.61
C TYR A 713 -21.78 22.91 -41.47
N MET A 714 -22.31 21.68 -41.54
CA MET A 714 -21.79 20.63 -42.41
C MET A 714 -21.82 21.05 -43.88
N LYS A 715 -22.92 21.67 -44.33
CA LYS A 715 -23.03 22.24 -45.67
C LYS A 715 -21.97 23.31 -45.93
N THR A 716 -21.85 24.30 -45.04
CA THR A 716 -20.86 25.37 -45.17
C THR A 716 -19.42 24.81 -45.21
N LEU A 717 -19.15 23.76 -44.41
CA LEU A 717 -17.81 23.18 -44.27
C LEU A 717 -17.37 22.36 -45.50
N PHE A 718 -18.27 21.58 -46.10
CA PHE A 718 -17.91 20.60 -47.13
C PHE A 718 -18.41 20.91 -48.53
N GLN A 719 -19.41 21.77 -48.71
CA GLN A 719 -19.99 21.99 -50.03
C GLN A 719 -19.03 22.80 -50.91
N GLY A 720 -18.60 22.22 -52.03
CA GLY A 720 -17.60 22.82 -52.90
C GLY A 720 -16.99 21.84 -53.89
N PHE A 721 -15.89 22.27 -54.51
CA PHE A 721 -15.13 21.47 -55.48
C PHE A 721 -13.63 21.74 -55.37
N VAL A 722 -12.84 20.81 -55.91
CA VAL A 722 -11.38 20.91 -55.97
C VAL A 722 -10.93 20.92 -57.41
N ARG A 723 -10.04 21.85 -57.73
CA ARG A 723 -9.51 22.08 -59.06
C ARG A 723 -8.02 21.72 -59.10
N GLY A 724 -7.60 20.89 -60.05
CA GLY A 724 -6.20 20.61 -60.34
C GLY A 724 -5.57 21.68 -61.23
N ASN A 725 -4.46 22.28 -60.78
CA ASN A 725 -3.74 23.35 -61.49
C ASN A 725 -2.35 22.91 -62.00
N GLY A 726 -2.02 21.62 -61.89
CA GLY A 726 -0.73 21.05 -62.32
C GLY A 726 -0.20 20.02 -61.31
N PRO A 727 1.05 19.55 -61.51
CA PRO A 727 1.66 18.48 -60.72
C PRO A 727 1.55 18.71 -59.22
N SER A 728 0.69 17.94 -58.54
CA SER A 728 0.40 18.04 -57.10
C SER A 728 -0.07 19.43 -56.60
N ASN A 729 -0.66 20.24 -57.49
CA ASN A 729 -1.15 21.58 -57.16
C ASN A 729 -2.68 21.64 -57.27
N PHE A 730 -3.36 21.78 -56.14
CA PHE A 730 -4.82 21.79 -56.06
C PHE A 730 -5.33 23.12 -55.47
N THR A 731 -6.45 23.61 -55.98
CA THR A 731 -7.22 24.71 -55.39
C THR A 731 -8.51 24.18 -54.83
N TYR A 732 -8.75 24.47 -53.56
CA TYR A 732 -9.95 24.07 -52.82
C TYR A 732 -10.95 25.22 -52.82
N VAL A 733 -12.07 25.04 -53.51
CA VAL A 733 -13.09 26.08 -53.69
C VAL A 733 -14.34 25.67 -52.93
N ALA A 734 -14.54 26.28 -51.76
CA ALA A 734 -15.79 26.16 -51.01
C ALA A 734 -16.87 27.06 -51.63
N GLU A 735 -18.12 26.62 -51.59
CA GLU A 735 -19.26 27.42 -52.07
C GLU A 735 -19.57 28.58 -51.10
N GLU A 736 -19.38 28.35 -49.80
CA GLU A 736 -19.47 29.37 -48.76
C GLU A 736 -18.09 29.53 -48.09
N ASN A 737 -17.50 30.72 -48.17
CA ASN A 737 -16.21 31.02 -47.56
C ASN A 737 -16.33 31.17 -46.03
N ALA A 738 -16.29 30.05 -45.31
CA ALA A 738 -16.12 30.01 -43.86
C ALA A 738 -14.75 29.43 -43.49
N GLY A 739 -14.16 29.90 -42.38
CA GLY A 739 -12.86 29.43 -41.91
C GLY A 739 -12.82 27.91 -41.75
N GLY A 740 -11.84 27.26 -42.38
CA GLY A 740 -11.62 25.81 -42.35
C GLY A 740 -12.32 24.98 -43.44
N SER A 741 -13.07 25.60 -44.36
CA SER A 741 -13.79 24.88 -45.44
C SER A 741 -12.85 24.40 -46.55
N SER A 742 -11.81 25.18 -46.88
CA SER A 742 -10.72 24.74 -47.79
C SER A 742 -9.99 23.52 -47.24
N ASP A 743 -9.72 23.54 -45.93
CA ASP A 743 -8.96 22.50 -45.24
C ASP A 743 -9.79 21.21 -45.14
N ALA A 744 -11.11 21.35 -44.99
CA ALA A 744 -12.04 20.22 -44.94
C ALA A 744 -12.15 19.53 -46.32
N LEU A 745 -12.20 20.32 -47.39
CA LEU A 745 -12.14 19.81 -48.76
C LEU A 745 -10.79 19.15 -49.07
N GLN A 746 -9.69 19.73 -48.59
CA GLN A 746 -8.37 19.13 -48.70
C GLN A 746 -8.30 17.77 -48.02
N PHE A 747 -8.81 17.67 -46.79
CA PHE A 747 -8.80 16.43 -46.03
C PHE A 747 -9.60 15.29 -46.70
N LEU A 748 -10.71 15.61 -47.36
CA LEU A 748 -11.50 14.62 -48.10
C LEU A 748 -10.75 14.06 -49.34
N VAL A 749 -9.94 14.89 -50.00
CA VAL A 749 -9.20 14.52 -51.22
C VAL A 749 -7.86 13.88 -50.92
N ASP A 750 -7.13 14.40 -49.92
CA ASP A 750 -5.82 13.92 -49.51
C ASP A 750 -5.77 13.75 -47.97
N PRO A 751 -6.17 12.57 -47.45
CA PRO A 751 -6.12 12.29 -46.02
C PRO A 751 -4.68 12.09 -45.50
N SER A 752 -3.67 12.03 -46.37
CA SER A 752 -2.25 11.91 -45.96
C SER A 752 -1.70 13.19 -45.32
N ALA A 753 -2.39 14.31 -45.52
CA ALA A 753 -2.09 15.62 -44.94
C ALA A 753 -2.26 15.72 -43.41
N GLY A 754 -2.82 14.68 -42.76
CA GLY A 754 -2.80 14.49 -41.29
C GLY A 754 -4.17 14.18 -40.68
N GLY A 755 -4.27 13.14 -39.84
CA GLY A 755 -5.48 12.76 -39.11
C GLY A 755 -5.56 11.26 -38.75
N ASN A 756 -6.72 10.81 -38.25
CA ASN A 756 -6.98 9.41 -37.83
C ASN A 756 -7.19 8.44 -38.99
N CYS A 757 -7.46 8.95 -40.19
CA CYS A 757 -7.63 8.16 -41.41
C CYS A 757 -6.31 7.91 -42.16
N ARG A 758 -5.16 8.24 -41.54
CA ARG A 758 -3.82 8.15 -42.13
C ARG A 758 -3.20 6.75 -42.09
N ASP A 759 -3.63 5.90 -41.16
CA ASP A 759 -2.98 4.62 -40.83
C ASP A 759 -3.95 3.42 -40.77
N SER A 760 -5.12 3.51 -41.42
CA SER A 760 -6.15 2.47 -41.32
C SER A 760 -5.77 1.20 -42.10
N THR A 761 -5.01 0.33 -41.42
CA THR A 761 -5.04 -1.14 -41.61
C THR A 761 -6.28 -1.78 -40.98
N PHE A 762 -7.23 -0.98 -40.50
CA PHE A 762 -8.40 -1.40 -39.73
C PHE A 762 -9.63 -1.77 -40.56
N PHE A 763 -9.82 -1.18 -41.75
CA PHE A 763 -10.85 -1.60 -42.71
C PHE A 763 -10.37 -1.42 -44.16
N GLY A 764 -9.61 -2.40 -44.67
CA GLY A 764 -9.36 -2.59 -46.09
C GLY A 764 -8.41 -1.58 -46.77
N GLU A 765 -7.82 -2.01 -47.89
CA GLU A 765 -6.91 -1.21 -48.72
C GLU A 765 -7.56 0.09 -49.20
N PHE A 766 -6.78 1.17 -49.19
CA PHE A 766 -7.21 2.52 -49.59
C PHE A 766 -7.63 2.59 -51.06
N ASN A 767 -8.92 2.86 -51.29
CA ASN A 767 -9.47 3.44 -52.53
C ASN A 767 -10.13 4.77 -52.16
N GLY A 768 -10.13 5.79 -53.01
CA GLY A 768 -10.62 7.14 -52.66
C GLY A 768 -12.05 7.26 -52.09
N SER A 769 -12.90 6.23 -52.23
CA SER A 769 -14.19 6.14 -51.53
C SER A 769 -14.07 5.93 -50.02
N THR A 770 -12.96 5.34 -49.55
CA THR A 770 -12.72 5.04 -48.12
C THR A 770 -12.33 6.28 -47.31
N SER A 771 -11.80 7.35 -47.93
CA SER A 771 -11.44 8.60 -47.22
C SER A 771 -12.70 9.35 -46.74
N VAL A 772 -13.70 9.47 -47.63
CA VAL A 772 -14.98 10.11 -47.33
C VAL A 772 -15.72 9.32 -46.25
N GLN A 773 -15.76 7.99 -46.38
CA GLN A 773 -16.37 7.12 -45.39
C GLN A 773 -15.69 7.26 -44.01
N CYS A 774 -14.37 7.15 -43.93
CA CYS A 774 -13.63 7.29 -42.67
C CYS A 774 -13.82 8.67 -42.02
N THR A 775 -13.89 9.72 -42.84
CA THR A 775 -14.16 11.09 -42.35
C THR A 775 -15.54 11.19 -41.72
N MET A 776 -16.57 10.66 -42.38
CA MET A 776 -17.95 10.68 -41.88
C MET A 776 -18.13 9.83 -40.63
N GLU A 777 -17.46 8.67 -40.56
CA GLU A 777 -17.39 7.83 -39.35
C GLU A 777 -16.71 8.56 -38.19
N SER A 778 -15.60 9.24 -38.45
CA SER A 778 -14.88 10.00 -37.41
C SER A 778 -15.70 11.20 -36.89
N ILE A 779 -16.46 11.86 -37.76
CA ILE A 779 -17.40 12.93 -37.36
C ILE A 779 -18.57 12.34 -36.56
N SER A 780 -19.10 11.18 -36.94
CA SER A 780 -20.15 10.46 -36.19
C SER A 780 -19.70 10.15 -34.76
N ILE A 781 -18.46 9.68 -34.58
CA ILE A 781 -17.86 9.43 -33.25
C ILE A 781 -17.75 10.75 -32.47
N ALA A 782 -17.22 11.80 -33.07
CA ALA A 782 -17.03 13.09 -32.41
C ALA A 782 -18.37 13.75 -32.00
N LEU A 783 -19.40 13.65 -32.83
CA LEU A 783 -20.75 14.12 -32.50
C LEU A 783 -21.38 13.31 -31.38
N THR A 784 -21.20 11.98 -31.38
CA THR A 784 -21.66 11.11 -30.30
C THR A 784 -21.01 11.48 -28.95
N LEU A 785 -19.71 11.73 -28.96
CA LEU A 785 -18.99 12.17 -27.76
C LEU A 785 -19.42 13.56 -27.30
N TRP A 786 -19.66 14.49 -28.22
CA TRP A 786 -20.17 15.81 -27.88
C TRP A 786 -21.53 15.72 -27.18
N MET A 787 -22.43 14.86 -27.65
CA MET A 787 -23.72 14.60 -26.98
C MET A 787 -23.52 14.09 -25.56
N ARG A 788 -22.59 13.15 -25.36
CA ARG A 788 -22.29 12.57 -24.04
C ARG A 788 -21.67 13.61 -23.09
N ASP A 789 -20.62 14.30 -23.51
CA ASP A 789 -19.93 15.30 -22.68
C ASP A 789 -20.82 16.49 -22.31
N SER A 790 -21.82 16.82 -23.15
CA SER A 790 -22.78 17.90 -22.86
C SER A 790 -23.70 17.63 -21.67
N GLN A 791 -23.76 16.38 -21.17
CA GLN A 791 -24.59 15.98 -20.03
C GLN A 791 -23.92 16.30 -18.67
N MET A 792 -22.76 16.94 -18.69
CA MET A 792 -22.04 17.37 -17.51
C MET A 792 -22.58 18.71 -17.00
N THR A 793 -22.97 18.78 -15.74
CA THR A 793 -23.19 20.08 -15.07
C THR A 793 -21.87 20.59 -14.48
N ALA A 794 -21.70 21.91 -14.43
CA ALA A 794 -20.44 22.56 -14.06
C ALA A 794 -19.77 21.92 -12.82
N MET A 795 -18.46 21.68 -12.93
CA MET A 795 -17.60 21.26 -11.81
C MET A 795 -17.69 22.28 -10.67
N VAL A 796 -18.33 21.90 -9.57
CA VAL A 796 -18.12 22.56 -8.27
C VAL A 796 -16.82 22.01 -7.69
N PRO A 797 -15.85 22.86 -7.30
CA PRO A 797 -14.64 22.39 -6.62
C PRO A 797 -15.02 21.68 -5.31
N GLY A 798 -14.72 20.39 -5.21
CA GLY A 798 -14.99 19.58 -4.01
C GLY A 798 -16.12 18.55 -4.13
N ASP A 799 -16.82 18.47 -5.26
CA ASP A 799 -17.81 17.41 -5.52
C ASP A 799 -17.44 16.62 -6.79
N GLN A 800 -17.78 15.32 -6.83
CA GLN A 800 -17.69 14.53 -8.06
C GLN A 800 -18.58 15.19 -9.14
N ALA A 801 -18.12 15.26 -10.38
CA ALA A 801 -18.90 15.84 -11.48
C ALA A 801 -20.32 15.28 -11.47
N ALA A 802 -21.32 16.13 -11.19
CA ALA A 802 -22.71 15.73 -11.24
C ALA A 802 -23.07 15.51 -12.71
N MET A 803 -23.00 14.24 -13.13
CA MET A 803 -23.48 13.78 -14.42
C MET A 803 -25.00 13.77 -14.39
N LEU A 804 -25.65 14.52 -15.29
CA LEU A 804 -27.12 14.52 -15.39
C LEU A 804 -27.66 13.14 -15.73
N ASN A 805 -26.92 12.43 -16.60
CA ASN A 805 -27.21 11.07 -17.03
C ASN A 805 -25.91 10.26 -17.01
N ALA A 806 -25.84 9.26 -16.13
CA ALA A 806 -24.70 8.36 -16.04
C ALA A 806 -25.16 6.91 -15.90
N THR A 807 -24.37 6.00 -16.46
CA THR A 807 -24.53 4.57 -16.23
C THR A 807 -23.50 4.07 -15.23
N THR A 808 -23.94 3.29 -14.24
CA THR A 808 -23.07 2.67 -13.25
C THR A 808 -22.35 1.46 -13.83
N GLY A 809 -21.08 1.32 -13.50
CA GLY A 809 -20.19 0.24 -13.90
C GLY A 809 -19.60 -0.51 -12.71
N ASN A 810 -18.88 -1.58 -13.03
CA ASN A 810 -18.16 -2.38 -12.06
C ASN A 810 -16.71 -1.89 -11.96
N THR A 811 -16.30 -1.61 -10.74
CA THR A 811 -14.92 -1.23 -10.41
C THR A 811 -14.18 -2.47 -9.93
N ILE A 812 -13.00 -2.73 -10.48
CA ILE A 812 -12.19 -3.90 -10.15
C ILE A 812 -11.11 -3.44 -9.19
N ALA A 813 -11.19 -3.89 -7.94
CA ALA A 813 -10.22 -3.51 -6.91
C ALA A 813 -9.33 -4.70 -6.52
N PRO A 814 -8.05 -4.45 -6.21
CA PRO A 814 -7.22 -5.44 -5.55
C PRO A 814 -7.75 -5.67 -4.13
N ILE A 815 -8.42 -6.80 -3.91
CA ILE A 815 -8.88 -7.21 -2.59
C ILE A 815 -7.86 -8.15 -1.95
N THR A 816 -7.52 -7.90 -0.69
CA THR A 816 -6.66 -8.81 0.09
C THR A 816 -7.51 -9.95 0.64
N GLN A 817 -7.21 -11.17 0.22
CA GLN A 817 -7.84 -12.41 0.67
C GLN A 817 -6.94 -13.12 1.69
N VAL A 818 -7.55 -13.75 2.69
CA VAL A 818 -6.81 -14.58 3.66
C VAL A 818 -6.67 -15.99 3.11
N ASN A 819 -5.43 -16.43 2.92
CA ASN A 819 -5.09 -17.79 2.52
C ASN A 819 -4.35 -18.50 3.66
N VAL A 820 -4.77 -19.73 3.98
CA VAL A 820 -4.28 -20.47 5.16
C VAL A 820 -3.46 -21.70 4.75
N THR A 821 -2.22 -21.77 5.21
CA THR A 821 -1.29 -22.87 4.96
C THR A 821 -1.22 -23.83 6.15
N TRP A 822 -2.13 -24.82 6.16
CA TRP A 822 -2.37 -25.70 7.30
C TRP A 822 -1.16 -26.52 7.80
N TRP A 823 -0.17 -26.79 6.96
CA TRP A 823 0.97 -27.63 7.34
C TRP A 823 1.82 -27.03 8.49
N TRP A 824 1.77 -25.70 8.67
CA TRP A 824 2.45 -25.03 9.79
C TRP A 824 1.83 -25.32 11.17
N ILE A 825 0.60 -25.84 11.25
CA ILE A 825 0.01 -26.25 12.54
C ILE A 825 0.67 -27.49 13.15
N SER A 826 1.46 -28.21 12.36
CA SER A 826 2.10 -29.48 12.74
C SER A 826 2.97 -29.35 14.00
N LEU A 827 3.81 -28.32 14.10
CA LEU A 827 4.72 -28.14 15.24
C LEU A 827 3.97 -27.87 16.56
N PRO A 828 3.00 -26.93 16.64
CA PRO A 828 2.15 -26.77 17.82
C PRO A 828 1.49 -28.07 18.30
N ILE A 829 0.97 -28.88 17.37
CA ILE A 829 0.36 -30.18 17.69
C ILE A 829 1.40 -31.16 18.25
N VAL A 830 2.60 -31.22 17.65
CA VAL A 830 3.69 -32.07 18.14
C VAL A 830 4.11 -31.69 19.56
N ILE A 831 4.26 -30.40 19.85
CA ILE A 831 4.59 -29.92 21.20
C ILE A 831 3.46 -30.29 22.17
N TRP A 832 2.21 -30.22 21.74
CA TRP A 832 1.05 -30.52 22.58
C TRP A 832 1.00 -32.02 22.91
N LEU A 833 1.24 -32.88 21.92
CA LEU A 833 1.38 -34.31 22.14
C LEU A 833 2.53 -34.64 23.09
N CYS A 834 3.70 -34.00 22.92
CA CYS A 834 4.82 -34.16 23.86
C CYS A 834 4.45 -33.74 25.28
N SER A 835 3.66 -32.68 25.42
CA SER A 835 3.17 -32.17 26.69
C SER A 835 2.22 -33.16 27.40
N VAL A 836 1.30 -33.77 26.65
CA VAL A 836 0.41 -34.84 27.13
C VAL A 836 1.21 -36.08 27.55
N VAL A 837 2.14 -36.52 26.71
CA VAL A 837 3.04 -37.65 27.00
C VAL A 837 3.84 -37.39 28.27
N MET A 838 4.37 -36.17 28.43
CA MET A 838 5.11 -35.75 29.62
C MET A 838 4.25 -35.84 30.89
N LEU A 839 3.01 -35.37 30.86
CA LEU A 839 2.11 -35.47 32.01
C LEU A 839 1.87 -36.93 32.41
N ILE A 840 1.44 -37.76 31.46
CA ILE A 840 1.09 -39.17 31.72
C ILE A 840 2.31 -39.96 32.18
N GLY A 841 3.43 -39.84 31.46
CA GLY A 841 4.63 -40.61 31.76
C GLY A 841 5.33 -40.16 33.05
N THR A 842 5.27 -38.87 33.41
CA THR A 842 5.79 -38.40 34.70
C THR A 842 4.94 -38.93 35.86
N ALA A 843 3.62 -38.93 35.72
CA ALA A 843 2.72 -39.50 36.73
C ALA A 843 2.98 -41.01 36.92
N TYR A 844 3.10 -41.76 35.82
CA TYR A 844 3.41 -43.19 35.85
C TYR A 844 4.76 -43.48 36.52
N LYS A 845 5.83 -42.79 36.11
CA LYS A 845 7.18 -42.98 36.67
C LYS A 845 7.28 -42.59 38.14
N THR A 846 6.62 -41.49 38.54
CA THR A 846 6.57 -41.05 39.94
C THR A 846 5.91 -42.11 40.82
N LYS A 847 4.78 -42.67 40.37
CA LYS A 847 4.08 -43.73 41.08
C LYS A 847 4.90 -45.02 41.18
N LYS A 848 5.61 -45.39 40.11
CA LYS A 848 6.49 -46.57 40.09
C LYS A 848 7.68 -46.43 41.06
N ALA A 849 8.19 -45.22 41.25
CA ALA A 849 9.30 -44.93 42.15
C ALA A 849 8.88 -44.73 43.62
N HIS A 850 7.58 -44.86 43.95
CA HIS A 850 7.04 -44.60 45.29
C HIS A 850 7.42 -43.23 45.87
N LEU A 851 7.48 -42.20 45.01
CA LEU A 851 7.84 -40.84 45.40
C LEU A 851 6.60 -39.95 45.55
N TYR A 852 6.70 -38.98 46.47
CA TYR A 852 5.76 -37.87 46.58
C TYR A 852 5.96 -36.87 45.43
N ASN A 853 4.93 -36.06 45.17
CA ASN A 853 4.90 -35.11 44.06
C ASN A 853 5.54 -33.77 44.46
N TRP A 854 6.87 -33.70 44.41
CA TRP A 854 7.64 -32.51 44.82
C TRP A 854 7.83 -31.48 43.69
N ARG A 855 7.75 -31.89 42.42
CA ARG A 855 7.92 -31.05 41.20
C ARG A 855 9.15 -30.16 41.30
N THR A 856 8.97 -28.86 41.14
CA THR A 856 9.99 -27.82 41.26
C THR A 856 10.05 -27.21 42.67
N SER A 857 9.56 -27.89 43.71
CA SER A 857 9.47 -27.34 45.06
C SER A 857 10.87 -27.10 45.65
N PRO A 858 11.20 -25.86 46.05
CA PRO A 858 12.44 -25.57 46.76
C PRO A 858 12.42 -26.11 48.19
N LEU A 859 11.23 -26.27 48.79
CA LEU A 859 11.08 -26.83 50.14
C LEU A 859 11.56 -28.29 50.19
N ALA A 860 11.26 -29.07 49.15
CA ALA A 860 11.76 -30.45 49.06
C ALA A 860 13.31 -30.52 49.02
N MET A 861 13.97 -29.49 48.48
CA MET A 861 15.43 -29.36 48.53
C MET A 861 15.92 -28.90 49.91
N ALA A 862 15.21 -27.96 50.56
CA ALA A 862 15.59 -27.44 51.87
C ALA A 862 15.53 -28.50 52.98
N PHE A 863 14.53 -29.38 52.94
CA PHE A 863 14.38 -30.48 53.89
C PHE A 863 15.18 -31.73 53.52
N MET A 864 15.91 -31.71 52.41
CA MET A 864 16.77 -32.81 51.99
C MET A 864 18.07 -32.82 52.79
N GLN A 865 18.36 -33.93 53.47
CA GLN A 865 19.60 -34.09 54.20
C GLN A 865 20.60 -34.93 53.41
N LEU A 866 21.83 -34.42 53.25
CA LEU A 866 22.98 -35.28 52.91
C LEU A 866 23.37 -36.11 54.14
N GLY A 867 23.73 -37.37 53.91
CA GLY A 867 24.21 -38.26 54.96
C GLY A 867 25.48 -37.76 55.66
N ARG A 868 25.76 -38.35 56.83
CA ARG A 868 26.80 -37.88 57.77
C ARG A 868 28.21 -38.07 57.22
N GLU A 869 28.43 -39.13 56.44
CA GLU A 869 29.72 -39.43 55.79
C GLU A 869 29.95 -38.50 54.58
N GLU A 870 28.89 -38.17 53.86
CA GLU A 870 28.92 -37.28 52.71
C GLU A 870 29.17 -35.82 53.14
N LYS A 871 28.61 -35.39 54.28
CA LYS A 871 28.92 -34.10 54.91
C LYS A 871 30.38 -34.00 55.37
N GLN A 872 31.05 -35.11 55.68
CA GLN A 872 32.47 -35.11 56.06
C GLN A 872 33.42 -35.05 54.85
N ALA A 873 33.01 -35.58 53.69
CA ALA A 873 33.74 -35.44 52.43
C ALA A 873 33.78 -34.00 51.88
N PHE A 874 33.07 -33.06 52.51
CA PHE A 874 32.86 -31.68 52.06
C PHE A 874 33.99 -30.68 52.42
N THR A 875 35.11 -31.13 52.99
CA THR A 875 36.13 -30.24 53.61
C THR A 875 37.26 -29.75 52.69
N GLY A 876 37.28 -30.08 51.40
CA GLY A 876 38.47 -29.90 50.54
C GLY A 876 38.54 -28.71 49.55
N HIS A 877 37.46 -28.00 49.21
CA HIS A 877 37.46 -26.94 48.19
C HIS A 877 36.66 -25.67 48.60
N GLY A 878 36.75 -24.54 47.90
CA GLY A 878 36.07 -23.29 48.30
C GLY A 878 34.53 -23.35 48.26
N LEU A 879 33.87 -22.28 48.73
CA LEU A 879 32.42 -22.05 48.65
C LEU A 879 31.97 -21.35 47.34
N THR A 880 32.88 -21.20 46.37
CA THR A 880 32.55 -20.62 45.06
C THR A 880 31.64 -21.56 44.24
N GLU A 881 30.86 -21.00 43.31
CA GLU A 881 29.94 -21.76 42.44
C GLU A 881 30.65 -22.90 41.70
N ASP A 882 31.78 -22.60 41.05
CA ASP A 882 32.65 -23.60 40.39
C ASP A 882 33.19 -24.66 41.37
N GLY A 883 33.45 -24.27 42.62
CA GLY A 883 33.89 -25.17 43.67
C GLY A 883 32.79 -26.15 44.09
N LEU A 884 31.54 -25.69 44.20
CA LEU A 884 30.37 -26.50 44.51
C LEU A 884 30.02 -27.46 43.37
N ILE A 885 30.11 -27.02 42.11
CA ILE A 885 29.89 -27.87 40.93
C ILE A 885 30.91 -29.01 40.88
N ARG A 886 32.21 -28.71 41.02
CA ARG A 886 33.27 -29.74 41.04
C ARG A 886 33.10 -30.74 42.17
N ARG A 887 32.64 -30.29 43.35
CA ARG A 887 32.29 -31.17 44.47
C ARG A 887 31.12 -32.09 44.14
N ALA A 888 30.09 -31.54 43.50
CA ALA A 888 28.89 -32.29 43.12
C ALA A 888 29.15 -33.31 41.99
N GLU A 889 30.15 -33.09 41.13
CA GLU A 889 30.56 -34.04 40.09
C GLU A 889 31.26 -35.29 40.65
N LEU A 890 31.99 -35.14 41.75
CA LEU A 890 32.73 -36.23 42.42
C LEU A 890 31.82 -37.08 43.32
N MET A 891 30.63 -36.60 43.64
CA MET A 891 29.70 -37.26 44.57
C MET A 891 28.58 -37.99 43.83
N LYS A 892 28.46 -39.29 44.10
CA LYS A 892 27.33 -40.10 43.65
C LYS A 892 26.39 -40.37 44.82
N VAL A 893 25.11 -40.12 44.60
CA VAL A 893 24.05 -40.24 45.61
C VAL A 893 22.82 -40.92 45.04
N GLN A 894 22.07 -41.59 45.89
CA GLN A 894 20.74 -42.11 45.59
C GLN A 894 19.73 -41.53 46.59
N LEU A 895 18.55 -41.19 46.10
CA LEU A 895 17.44 -40.72 46.90
C LEU A 895 16.77 -41.91 47.60
N LYS A 896 16.71 -41.87 48.93
CA LYS A 896 15.95 -42.82 49.75
C LYS A 896 14.92 -42.07 50.59
N VAL A 897 13.67 -42.53 50.52
CA VAL A 897 12.58 -42.05 51.37
C VAL A 897 12.44 -43.08 52.49
N GLN A 898 12.78 -42.71 53.73
CA GLN A 898 12.51 -43.54 54.91
C GLN A 898 11.09 -43.26 55.43
N ASP A 899 10.44 -44.27 56.00
CA ASP A 899 9.02 -44.26 56.39
C ASP A 899 8.68 -43.06 57.31
N GLY A 900 8.24 -41.96 56.71
CA GLY A 900 7.47 -40.89 57.34
C GLY A 900 8.19 -39.60 57.72
N GLU A 901 9.51 -39.54 57.87
CA GLU A 901 10.15 -38.35 58.50
C GLU A 901 11.34 -37.72 57.75
N ASP A 902 12.16 -38.47 57.00
CA ASP A 902 13.41 -37.92 56.41
C ASP A 902 13.61 -38.23 54.90
N ILE A 903 13.97 -37.19 54.13
CA ILE A 903 14.43 -37.30 52.73
C ILE A 903 15.95 -37.34 52.71
N LEU A 904 16.54 -38.48 52.37
CA LEU A 904 17.98 -38.70 52.47
C LEU A 904 18.61 -38.97 51.10
N MET A 905 19.66 -38.21 50.78
CA MET A 905 20.59 -38.51 49.69
C MET A 905 21.83 -39.17 50.31
N LYS A 906 22.02 -40.47 50.03
CA LYS A 906 23.14 -41.26 50.55
C LYS A 906 23.83 -42.05 49.45
N LYS A 907 25.12 -42.33 49.64
CA LYS A 907 25.84 -43.33 48.84
C LYS A 907 25.27 -44.73 49.13
N SER A 908 25.21 -45.60 48.13
CA SER A 908 24.92 -47.02 48.41
C SER A 908 26.11 -47.60 49.17
N ALA A 909 25.82 -48.35 50.24
CA ALA A 909 26.83 -49.22 50.87
C ALA A 909 27.38 -50.22 49.85
#